data_AF-M2CK39-F1
#
_entry.id   AF-M2CK39-F1
#
_cell.length_a   1.000
_cell.length_b   1.000
_cell.length_c   1.000
_cell.angle_alpha   90.00
_cell.angle_beta   90.00
_cell.angle_gamma   90.00
#
_symmetry.space_group_name_H-M   'P 1'
#
loop_
_entity.id
_entity.type
_entity.pdbx_description
1 polymer ?
#
loop_
_entity_poly.entity_id
_entity_poly.type
_entity_poly.pdbx_seq_one_letter_code
_entity_poly.pdbx_strand_id
1 'polypeptide(L)'
;MNEINGTTVSKVQGLLRYSTLTIRKKIMIALISVLSGFLILTSIVLVKQLSGTSKRNAVIKLYDSSKNLGSFVETVIKDVYDTNKTLAKTFESFQEIPPENRRSYFNSLQKEILRDSEKFIDIWTVWEPNALDKLDYKFKNTEGHDNSGRFIPYWTKVNGKISMVPLTEYVSGFWYENPKTSQHGILIEPNKYELQGNMIYVAGTAIPIRDRTGKSLGVVGIDYSLDYMQEKLSQEVFFKSGYAILISAKGTVLAHKNKNLISKTLPEFENKEIATYFFDAKRSLTPFLIETQVNGNKHLEVFTPVKIGRTNEVWFVGTSIPEKEIYEESTNLIKLVSIILLVGFIASIIILTFIINGITKRISSVVKALRNIAQGDGDLTARLTGKGKDEIADLSNSFNQTIEKIGFTVRNVANSTLDMQKTGETLAVNVFETASSISQISKNILKVKDQAESQSASVSEATANVEQILQTIKQLDGRIESQAANVVQSSSAIEEMVANISSVTKILDQSDSTIKELADATVYGKDALHLSNSVTQKIAEESGSLIEASNVIQHIASQTNLLAMNAAIEAAHAGEAGRGFAVVADEIRKLAEESSLQGKSISSALKKFSEEISILASSSKTVEEKFNAIFSLAENVKSMSNSVMTAMRAQESGSHKVLSAIHDINNITVDVQTGSGEMLKAGEDAVKEMNRLEGLTQIINNSIQEMSAGTNQIQTSCSEVKGISQKNKMNIEALAQEVGKFKI
;
A
#
# COMPACT_ATOMS: atom_id res chain seq x y z
N MET A 1 15.75 -101.89 35.61
CA MET A 1 14.60 -101.78 36.53
C MET A 1 15.01 -100.79 37.62
N ASN A 2 14.27 -99.68 37.71
CA ASN A 2 14.36 -98.56 38.65
C ASN A 2 15.45 -97.49 38.43
N GLU A 3 15.35 -96.81 37.28
CA GLU A 3 15.63 -95.37 37.19
C GLU A 3 14.36 -94.57 37.57
N ILE A 4 14.55 -93.28 37.91
CA ILE A 4 13.54 -92.25 38.21
C ILE A 4 13.21 -92.10 39.71
N ASN A 5 13.99 -91.26 40.41
CA ASN A 5 13.53 -90.17 41.29
C ASN A 5 14.65 -89.74 42.26
N GLY A 6 15.48 -88.78 41.85
CA GLY A 6 16.56 -88.26 42.70
C GLY A 6 16.81 -86.76 42.60
N THR A 7 15.96 -85.99 41.91
CA THR A 7 16.15 -84.54 41.68
C THR A 7 15.23 -83.64 42.50
N THR A 8 14.58 -84.15 43.55
CA THR A 8 13.60 -83.37 44.35
C THR A 8 13.96 -83.23 45.83
N VAL A 9 15.19 -83.52 46.25
CA VAL A 9 15.58 -83.41 47.68
C VAL A 9 16.41 -82.16 47.99
N SER A 10 17.12 -81.54 47.02
CA SER A 10 17.87 -80.30 47.31
C SER A 10 17.01 -79.02 47.26
N LYS A 11 15.85 -79.03 46.58
CA LYS A 11 14.90 -77.89 46.59
C LYS A 11 13.98 -77.83 47.82
N VAL A 12 13.90 -78.90 48.61
CA VAL A 12 13.08 -78.94 49.84
C VAL A 12 13.89 -78.55 51.09
N GLN A 13 15.23 -78.66 51.08
CA GLN A 13 16.07 -78.24 52.20
C GLN A 13 16.17 -76.70 52.38
N GLY A 14 15.90 -75.90 51.33
CA GLY A 14 15.81 -74.44 51.45
C GLY A 14 14.51 -73.95 52.12
N LEU A 15 13.40 -74.67 51.92
CA LEU A 15 12.09 -74.31 52.49
C LEU A 15 11.90 -74.83 53.93
N LEU A 16 12.62 -75.88 54.33
CA LEU A 16 12.59 -76.43 55.70
C LEU A 16 13.31 -75.56 56.76
N ARG A 17 14.08 -74.54 56.38
CA ARG A 17 14.64 -73.55 57.33
C ARG A 17 13.66 -72.44 57.71
N TYR A 18 12.57 -72.25 56.96
CA TYR A 18 11.55 -71.24 57.27
C TYR A 18 10.46 -71.76 58.20
N SER A 19 10.26 -73.08 58.31
CA SER A 19 9.23 -73.69 59.16
C SER A 19 9.61 -73.69 60.65
N THR A 20 10.92 -73.75 60.98
CA THR A 20 11.48 -73.81 62.35
C THR A 20 11.77 -72.46 63.00
N LEU A 21 11.53 -71.34 62.30
CA LEU A 21 11.68 -69.99 62.86
C LEU A 21 10.51 -69.62 63.78
N THR A 22 10.76 -68.89 64.87
CA THR A 22 9.68 -68.33 65.71
C THR A 22 8.84 -67.32 64.91
N ILE A 23 7.55 -67.15 65.23
CA ILE A 23 6.63 -66.16 64.60
C ILE A 23 7.33 -64.78 64.47
N ARG A 24 8.06 -64.39 65.52
CA ARG A 24 8.96 -63.24 65.56
C ARG A 24 9.97 -63.15 64.41
N LYS A 25 10.75 -64.19 64.16
CA LYS A 25 11.79 -64.18 63.10
C LYS A 25 11.17 -64.27 61.71
N LYS A 26 10.05 -64.98 61.55
CA LYS A 26 9.31 -65.02 60.27
C LYS A 26 8.73 -63.65 59.90
N ILE A 27 8.16 -62.94 60.88
CA ILE A 27 7.62 -61.58 60.71
C ILE A 27 8.73 -60.58 60.38
N MET A 28 9.88 -60.66 61.06
CA MET A 28 10.99 -59.72 60.84
C MET A 28 11.58 -59.84 59.43
N ILE A 29 11.80 -61.07 58.94
CA ILE A 29 12.38 -61.28 57.60
C ILE A 29 11.39 -60.90 56.51
N ALA A 30 10.10 -61.22 56.65
CA ALA A 30 9.06 -60.87 55.69
C ALA A 30 8.81 -59.35 55.59
N LEU A 31 8.80 -58.62 56.72
CA LEU A 31 8.55 -57.18 56.72
C LEU A 31 9.75 -56.38 56.19
N ILE A 32 10.98 -56.75 56.55
CA ILE A 32 12.19 -56.07 56.06
C ILE A 32 12.34 -56.25 54.54
N SER A 33 12.00 -57.42 54.00
CA SER A 33 12.06 -57.67 52.54
C SER A 33 10.96 -56.94 51.76
N VAL A 34 9.76 -56.77 52.32
CA VAL A 34 8.71 -55.93 51.71
C VAL A 34 9.04 -54.44 51.77
N LEU A 35 9.56 -53.95 52.91
CA LEU A 35 9.97 -52.55 53.10
C LEU A 35 11.11 -52.15 52.16
N SER A 36 12.11 -53.01 52.00
CA SER A 36 13.23 -52.75 51.08
C SER A 36 12.79 -52.77 49.61
N GLY A 37 11.91 -53.70 49.21
CA GLY A 37 11.33 -53.71 47.86
C GLY A 37 10.51 -52.46 47.55
N PHE A 38 9.70 -51.99 48.51
CA PHE A 38 8.89 -50.77 48.36
C PHE A 38 9.76 -49.50 48.25
N LEU A 39 10.82 -49.38 49.06
CA LEU A 39 11.72 -48.22 49.03
C LEU A 39 12.49 -48.12 47.71
N ILE A 40 12.97 -49.25 47.19
CA ILE A 40 13.67 -49.31 45.89
C ILE A 40 12.70 -48.93 44.76
N LEU A 41 11.49 -49.50 44.75
CA LEU A 41 10.50 -49.24 43.71
C LEU A 41 10.04 -47.78 43.71
N THR A 42 9.73 -47.21 44.88
CA THR A 42 9.33 -45.80 45.00
C THR A 42 10.44 -44.82 44.63
N SER A 43 11.69 -45.12 44.99
CA SER A 43 12.85 -44.32 44.59
C SER A 43 13.05 -44.32 43.08
N ILE A 44 12.93 -45.49 42.43
CA ILE A 44 13.04 -45.62 40.97
C ILE A 44 11.92 -44.85 40.26
N VAL A 45 10.67 -45.00 40.72
CA VAL A 45 9.52 -44.30 40.13
C VAL A 45 9.66 -42.78 40.27
N LEU A 46 10.05 -42.29 41.45
CA LEU A 46 10.21 -40.86 41.71
C LEU A 46 11.30 -40.24 40.83
N VAL A 47 12.48 -40.88 40.77
CA VAL A 47 13.59 -40.40 39.92
C VAL A 47 13.18 -40.40 38.45
N LYS A 48 12.51 -41.46 37.98
CA LYS A 48 12.03 -41.55 36.60
C LYS A 48 10.99 -40.49 36.27
N GLN A 49 10.07 -40.21 37.19
CA GLN A 49 9.01 -39.22 36.99
C GLN A 49 9.55 -37.79 37.01
N LEU A 50 10.42 -37.44 37.96
CA LEU A 50 11.04 -36.11 38.04
C LEU A 50 11.99 -35.83 36.87
N SER A 51 12.80 -36.82 36.48
CA SER A 51 13.67 -36.71 35.30
C SER A 51 12.84 -36.57 34.02
N GLY A 52 11.77 -37.35 33.87
CA GLY A 52 10.87 -37.25 32.71
C GLY A 52 10.17 -35.88 32.59
N THR A 53 9.66 -35.33 33.69
CA THR A 53 9.02 -34.00 33.69
C THR A 53 10.02 -32.89 33.36
N SER A 54 11.24 -32.96 33.89
CA SER A 54 12.29 -31.95 33.66
C SER A 54 12.74 -31.95 32.19
N LYS A 55 12.94 -33.14 31.59
CA LYS A 55 13.23 -33.27 30.16
C LYS A 55 12.07 -32.74 29.30
N ARG A 56 10.81 -33.06 29.64
CA ARG A 56 9.63 -32.57 28.90
C ARG A 56 9.54 -31.04 28.91
N ASN A 57 9.71 -30.40 30.07
CA ASN A 57 9.65 -28.95 30.19
C ASN A 57 10.80 -28.27 29.44
N ALA A 58 12.00 -28.85 29.46
CA ALA A 58 13.13 -28.37 28.67
C ALA A 58 12.85 -28.45 27.16
N VAL A 59 12.29 -29.56 26.66
CA VAL A 59 11.90 -29.70 25.24
C VAL A 59 10.85 -28.67 24.83
N ILE A 60 9.81 -28.46 25.64
CA ILE A 60 8.77 -27.46 25.35
C ILE A 60 9.40 -26.05 25.26
N LYS A 61 10.23 -25.69 26.23
CA LYS A 61 10.91 -24.39 26.23
C LYS A 61 11.84 -24.20 25.03
N LEU A 62 12.58 -25.25 24.64
CA LEU A 62 13.42 -25.25 23.44
C LEU A 62 12.59 -25.08 22.17
N TYR A 63 11.45 -25.77 22.05
CA TYR A 63 10.52 -25.66 20.94
C TYR A 63 9.95 -24.25 20.80
N ASP A 64 9.39 -23.71 21.89
CA ASP A 64 8.79 -22.37 21.88
C ASP A 64 9.84 -21.30 21.55
N SER A 65 11.04 -21.42 22.12
CA SER A 65 12.14 -20.48 21.85
C SER A 65 12.67 -20.61 20.42
N SER A 66 12.86 -21.82 19.91
CA SER A 66 13.31 -22.10 18.55
C SER A 66 12.30 -21.56 17.53
N LYS A 67 11.00 -21.75 17.78
CA LYS A 67 9.92 -21.23 16.93
C LYS A 67 9.87 -19.70 16.94
N ASN A 68 9.96 -19.07 18.11
CA ASN A 68 9.95 -17.61 18.24
C ASN A 68 11.15 -16.98 17.52
N LEU A 69 12.35 -17.54 17.69
CA LEU A 69 13.56 -17.10 16.99
C LEU A 69 13.46 -17.39 15.48
N GLY A 70 12.86 -18.52 15.10
CA GLY A 70 12.52 -18.87 13.72
C GLY A 70 11.67 -17.79 13.05
N SER A 71 10.59 -17.36 13.71
CA SER A 71 9.71 -16.28 13.22
C SER A 71 10.42 -14.93 13.12
N PHE A 72 11.35 -14.61 14.04
CA PHE A 72 12.19 -13.42 13.93
C PHE A 72 13.07 -13.47 12.67
N VAL A 73 13.78 -14.57 12.45
CA VAL A 73 14.62 -14.77 11.25
C VAL A 73 13.76 -14.73 9.99
N GLU A 74 12.61 -15.42 9.98
CA GLU A 74 11.67 -15.41 8.87
C GLU A 74 11.25 -13.99 8.49
N THR A 75 10.89 -13.17 9.48
CA THR A 75 10.45 -11.79 9.29
C THR A 75 11.53 -10.95 8.61
N VAL A 76 12.78 -11.05 9.09
CA VAL A 76 13.90 -10.30 8.52
C VAL A 76 14.17 -10.70 7.07
N ILE A 77 14.15 -11.99 6.76
CA ILE A 77 14.46 -12.46 5.39
C ILE A 77 13.30 -12.21 4.44
N LYS A 78 12.06 -12.36 4.92
CA LYS A 78 10.84 -12.06 4.15
C LYS A 78 10.80 -10.60 3.72
N ASP A 79 11.17 -9.69 4.61
CA ASP A 79 11.25 -8.25 4.36
C ASP A 79 12.21 -7.94 3.18
N VAL A 80 13.41 -8.54 3.20
CA VAL A 80 14.39 -8.44 2.09
C VAL A 80 13.82 -8.99 0.79
N TYR A 81 13.25 -10.20 0.83
CA TYR A 81 12.71 -10.87 -0.35
C TYR A 81 11.55 -10.09 -0.98
N ASP A 82 10.58 -9.66 -0.18
CA ASP A 82 9.40 -8.94 -0.66
C ASP A 82 9.78 -7.55 -1.21
N THR A 83 10.77 -6.88 -0.60
CA THR A 83 11.32 -5.62 -1.12
C THR A 83 12.04 -5.84 -2.45
N ASN A 84 12.93 -6.83 -2.54
CA ASN A 84 13.65 -7.13 -3.78
C ASN A 84 12.69 -7.55 -4.90
N LYS A 85 11.65 -8.32 -4.58
CA LYS A 85 10.62 -8.72 -5.55
C LYS A 85 9.86 -7.51 -6.08
N THR A 86 9.53 -6.58 -5.19
CA THR A 86 8.85 -5.33 -5.57
C THR A 86 9.74 -4.49 -6.46
N LEU A 87 11.02 -4.35 -6.11
CA LEU A 87 12.01 -3.64 -6.92
C LEU A 87 12.19 -4.28 -8.30
N ALA A 88 12.28 -5.61 -8.38
CA ALA A 88 12.29 -6.35 -9.64
C ALA A 88 11.04 -6.01 -10.46
N LYS A 89 9.85 -6.02 -9.84
CA LYS A 89 8.60 -5.71 -10.54
C LYS A 89 8.54 -4.27 -11.05
N THR A 90 9.04 -3.32 -10.29
CA THR A 90 9.19 -1.92 -10.73
C THR A 90 10.15 -1.81 -11.91
N PHE A 91 11.24 -2.58 -11.90
CA PHE A 91 12.18 -2.64 -13.02
C PHE A 91 11.56 -3.26 -14.27
N GLU A 92 10.67 -4.25 -14.14
CA GLU A 92 9.93 -4.81 -15.28
C GLU A 92 9.00 -3.79 -15.97
N SER A 93 8.57 -2.76 -15.25
CA SER A 93 7.75 -1.66 -15.75
C SER A 93 8.57 -0.50 -16.36
N PHE A 94 9.87 -0.70 -16.66
CA PHE A 94 10.75 0.33 -17.21
C PHE A 94 10.27 0.97 -18.52
N GLN A 95 9.39 0.30 -19.28
CA GLN A 95 8.86 0.82 -20.55
C GLN A 95 8.03 2.10 -20.38
N GLU A 96 7.44 2.32 -19.20
CA GLU A 96 6.66 3.53 -18.86
C GLU A 96 7.56 4.76 -18.65
N ILE A 97 8.89 4.56 -18.56
CA ILE A 97 9.87 5.63 -18.34
C ILE A 97 10.62 5.87 -19.66
N PRO A 98 10.77 7.14 -20.10
CA PRO A 98 11.58 7.47 -21.27
C PRO A 98 13.01 6.91 -21.17
N PRO A 99 13.58 6.32 -22.24
CA PRO A 99 14.89 5.63 -22.20
C PRO A 99 16.01 6.44 -21.53
N GLU A 100 16.09 7.74 -21.81
CA GLU A 100 17.07 8.68 -21.26
C GLU A 100 16.99 8.88 -19.74
N ASN A 101 15.83 8.60 -19.14
CA ASN A 101 15.57 8.83 -17.70
C ASN A 101 15.60 7.53 -16.88
N ARG A 102 15.68 6.35 -17.52
CA ARG A 102 15.59 5.05 -16.82
C ARG A 102 16.70 4.85 -15.80
N ARG A 103 17.95 5.13 -16.19
CA ARG A 103 19.13 4.92 -15.32
C ARG A 103 19.11 5.83 -14.09
N SER A 104 18.82 7.12 -14.27
CA SER A 104 18.75 8.08 -13.15
C SER A 104 17.61 7.73 -12.20
N TYR A 105 16.46 7.34 -12.72
CA TYR A 105 15.31 6.92 -11.93
C TYR A 105 15.63 5.66 -11.11
N PHE A 106 16.15 4.60 -11.73
CA PHE A 106 16.49 3.36 -11.02
C PHE A 106 17.67 3.53 -10.06
N ASN A 107 18.63 4.40 -10.33
CA ASN A 107 19.66 4.75 -9.36
C ASN A 107 19.09 5.46 -8.13
N SER A 108 18.19 6.42 -8.35
CA SER A 108 17.53 7.14 -7.26
C SER A 108 16.70 6.18 -6.41
N LEU A 109 15.92 5.30 -7.06
CA LEU A 109 15.10 4.31 -6.38
C LEU A 109 15.94 3.35 -5.52
N GLN A 110 17.01 2.76 -6.08
CA GLN A 110 17.91 1.87 -5.32
C GLN A 110 18.54 2.59 -4.14
N LYS A 111 19.02 3.83 -4.35
CA LYS A 111 19.64 4.65 -3.30
C LYS A 111 18.68 4.96 -2.15
N GLU A 112 17.44 5.34 -2.46
CA GLU A 112 16.44 5.66 -1.42
C GLU A 112 16.01 4.41 -0.63
N ILE A 113 15.76 3.27 -1.30
CA ILE A 113 15.44 2.01 -0.60
C ILE A 113 16.59 1.59 0.32
N LEU A 114 17.84 1.69 -0.16
CA LEU A 114 19.02 1.37 0.66
C LEU A 114 19.18 2.35 1.83
N ARG A 115 18.84 3.63 1.65
CA ARG A 115 18.92 4.64 2.72
C ARG A 115 17.94 4.34 3.85
N ASP A 116 16.69 4.02 3.50
CA ASP A 116 15.59 3.87 4.46
C ASP A 116 15.69 2.58 5.30
N SER A 117 16.23 1.50 4.73
CA SER A 117 16.32 0.21 5.43
C SER A 117 17.55 0.11 6.34
N GLU A 118 17.40 0.07 7.66
CA GLU A 118 18.52 -0.17 8.59
C GLU A 118 19.24 -1.53 8.40
N LYS A 119 18.60 -2.49 7.72
CA LYS A 119 19.05 -3.88 7.59
C LYS A 119 19.84 -4.15 6.29
N PHE A 120 19.54 -3.40 5.22
CA PHE A 120 20.17 -3.62 3.92
C PHE A 120 21.57 -3.02 3.91
N ILE A 121 22.53 -3.81 3.45
CA ILE A 121 23.92 -3.38 3.30
C ILE A 121 24.23 -2.97 1.87
N ASP A 122 23.50 -3.52 0.91
CA ASP A 122 23.61 -3.13 -0.48
C ASP A 122 22.36 -3.45 -1.30
N ILE A 123 22.26 -2.79 -2.45
CA ILE A 123 21.31 -3.06 -3.51
C ILE A 123 22.07 -2.99 -4.83
N TRP A 124 21.91 -4.00 -5.67
CA TRP A 124 22.57 -4.08 -6.96
C TRP A 124 21.62 -4.53 -8.05
N THR A 125 21.95 -4.18 -9.29
CA THR A 125 21.30 -4.78 -10.46
C THR A 125 22.30 -4.98 -11.57
N VAL A 126 22.03 -5.98 -12.42
CA VAL A 126 22.81 -6.24 -13.64
C VAL A 126 21.83 -6.47 -14.77
N TRP A 127 21.89 -5.60 -15.78
CA TRP A 127 21.09 -5.74 -16.99
C TRP A 127 21.88 -6.40 -18.12
N GLU A 128 21.20 -7.19 -18.94
CA GLU A 128 21.76 -7.73 -20.17
C GLU A 128 22.12 -6.60 -21.14
N PRO A 129 23.07 -6.80 -22.10
CA PRO A 129 23.51 -5.76 -23.02
C PRO A 129 22.35 -5.04 -23.70
N ASN A 130 22.32 -3.72 -23.56
CA ASN A 130 21.30 -2.85 -24.14
C ASN A 130 19.86 -3.25 -23.73
N ALA A 131 19.64 -3.96 -22.64
CA ALA A 131 18.30 -4.41 -22.25
C ALA A 131 17.44 -3.28 -21.65
N LEU A 132 18.04 -2.34 -20.92
CA LEU A 132 17.33 -1.27 -20.24
C LEU A 132 16.85 -0.16 -21.17
N ASP A 133 17.74 0.43 -21.96
CA ASP A 133 17.48 1.69 -22.68
C ASP A 133 18.11 1.78 -24.08
N LYS A 134 18.89 0.77 -24.50
CA LYS A 134 19.66 0.77 -25.76
C LYS A 134 20.77 1.84 -25.79
N LEU A 135 21.21 2.36 -24.64
CA LEU A 135 22.19 3.46 -24.54
C LEU A 135 23.51 3.06 -23.88
N ASP A 136 23.84 1.78 -23.74
CA ASP A 136 25.06 1.32 -23.04
C ASP A 136 26.33 2.01 -23.55
N TYR A 137 26.41 2.27 -24.85
CA TYR A 137 27.58 2.93 -25.47
C TYR A 137 27.90 4.32 -24.89
N LYS A 138 26.91 5.05 -24.35
CA LYS A 138 27.10 6.38 -23.75
C LYS A 138 27.69 6.32 -22.34
N PHE A 139 27.54 5.19 -21.65
CA PHE A 139 27.84 5.06 -20.22
C PHE A 139 29.12 4.27 -19.93
N LYS A 140 29.89 3.91 -20.97
CA LYS A 140 31.16 3.19 -20.81
C LYS A 140 32.11 3.95 -19.89
N ASN A 141 32.57 3.30 -18.82
CA ASN A 141 33.48 3.87 -17.81
C ASN A 141 32.95 5.14 -17.13
N THR A 142 31.64 5.36 -17.11
CA THR A 142 31.01 6.40 -16.29
C THR A 142 30.73 5.88 -14.88
N GLU A 143 30.39 6.77 -13.93
CA GLU A 143 30.13 6.38 -12.54
C GLU A 143 29.06 5.27 -12.46
N GLY A 144 29.35 4.18 -11.73
CA GLY A 144 28.47 3.02 -11.61
C GLY A 144 28.44 2.07 -12.81
N HIS A 145 29.32 2.25 -13.79
CA HIS A 145 29.38 1.46 -15.03
C HIS A 145 30.81 0.99 -15.34
N ASP A 146 30.95 -0.17 -15.98
CA ASP A 146 32.23 -0.68 -16.48
C ASP A 146 32.43 -0.34 -17.98
N ASN A 147 33.44 -0.94 -18.62
CA ASN A 147 33.74 -0.73 -20.05
C ASN A 147 32.62 -1.24 -20.99
N SER A 148 31.70 -2.09 -20.52
CA SER A 148 30.54 -2.51 -21.31
C SER A 148 29.49 -1.40 -21.43
N GLY A 149 29.41 -0.53 -20.42
CA GLY A 149 28.39 0.51 -20.31
C GLY A 149 26.99 -0.02 -19.94
N ARG A 150 26.85 -1.31 -19.61
CA ARG A 150 25.61 -1.90 -19.09
C ARG A 150 25.16 -1.21 -17.81
N PHE A 151 23.86 -1.19 -17.53
CA PHE A 151 23.36 -0.71 -16.25
C PHE A 151 23.65 -1.73 -15.15
N ILE A 152 24.74 -1.49 -14.41
CA ILE A 152 25.27 -2.38 -13.37
C ILE A 152 25.57 -1.67 -12.02
N PRO A 153 24.72 -0.73 -11.54
CA PRO A 153 25.03 -0.01 -10.32
C PRO A 153 25.03 -0.95 -9.11
N TYR A 154 26.04 -0.79 -8.26
CA TYR A 154 26.14 -1.42 -6.95
C TYR A 154 26.13 -0.34 -5.87
N TRP A 155 24.97 -0.16 -5.23
CA TRP A 155 24.80 0.77 -4.13
C TRP A 155 25.11 0.05 -2.83
N THR A 156 26.10 0.54 -2.07
CA THR A 156 26.52 -0.02 -0.78
C THR A 156 26.35 0.98 0.34
N LYS A 157 26.02 0.50 1.54
CA LYS A 157 25.88 1.29 2.76
C LYS A 157 26.67 0.67 3.89
N VAL A 158 27.72 1.36 4.35
CA VAL A 158 28.55 0.91 5.47
C VAL A 158 28.67 2.06 6.47
N ASN A 159 28.37 1.80 7.76
CA ASN A 159 28.35 2.81 8.83
C ASN A 159 27.51 4.06 8.48
N GLY A 160 26.38 3.87 7.78
CA GLY A 160 25.50 4.95 7.34
C GLY A 160 25.95 5.72 6.09
N LYS A 161 27.15 5.47 5.56
CA LYS A 161 27.66 6.11 4.34
C LYS A 161 27.26 5.32 3.10
N ILE A 162 26.51 5.96 2.20
CA ILE A 162 26.05 5.36 0.94
C ILE A 162 27.01 5.74 -0.20
N SER A 163 27.44 4.77 -0.99
CA SER A 163 28.26 4.98 -2.19
C SER A 163 27.84 4.06 -3.34
N MET A 164 28.06 4.49 -4.58
CA MET A 164 27.82 3.70 -5.78
C MET A 164 29.16 3.31 -6.41
N VAL A 165 29.31 2.04 -6.74
CA VAL A 165 30.42 1.51 -7.55
C VAL A 165 29.84 0.63 -8.68
N PRO A 166 30.56 0.39 -9.79
CA PRO A 166 30.14 -0.62 -10.75
C PRO A 166 30.23 -2.01 -10.13
N LEU A 167 29.21 -2.85 -10.33
CA LEU A 167 29.27 -4.24 -9.90
C LEU A 167 30.28 -5.01 -10.76
N THR A 168 31.20 -5.73 -10.14
CA THR A 168 32.22 -6.53 -10.82
C THR A 168 31.92 -8.02 -10.75
N GLU A 169 32.62 -8.83 -11.55
CA GLU A 169 32.57 -10.31 -11.49
C GLU A 169 31.16 -10.93 -11.71
N TYR A 170 30.24 -10.20 -12.33
CA TYR A 170 28.92 -10.71 -12.69
C TYR A 170 28.96 -11.72 -13.85
N VAL A 171 30.01 -11.68 -14.67
CA VAL A 171 30.20 -12.64 -15.77
C VAL A 171 30.46 -14.03 -15.18
N SER A 172 29.50 -14.95 -15.36
CA SER A 172 29.51 -16.31 -14.79
C SER A 172 29.29 -16.39 -13.27
N GLY A 173 28.93 -15.29 -12.61
CA GLY A 173 28.59 -15.31 -11.18
C GLY A 173 27.30 -16.09 -10.92
N PHE A 174 27.32 -17.07 -10.00
CA PHE A 174 26.13 -17.89 -9.71
C PHE A 174 24.93 -17.05 -9.23
N TRP A 175 25.22 -15.95 -8.51
CA TRP A 175 24.25 -15.00 -7.99
C TRP A 175 23.60 -14.15 -9.10
N TYR A 176 24.18 -14.10 -10.30
CA TYR A 176 23.63 -13.46 -11.49
C TYR A 176 23.02 -14.49 -12.47
N GLU A 177 23.72 -15.60 -12.74
CA GLU A 177 23.29 -16.59 -13.75
C GLU A 177 22.12 -17.46 -13.29
N ASN A 178 22.18 -18.02 -12.07
CA ASN A 178 21.14 -18.92 -11.57
C ASN A 178 19.75 -18.24 -11.41
N PRO A 179 19.64 -16.99 -10.93
CA PRO A 179 18.34 -16.35 -10.81
C PRO A 179 17.64 -16.11 -12.15
N LYS A 180 18.37 -15.94 -13.27
CA LYS A 180 17.77 -15.72 -14.60
C LYS A 180 16.81 -16.84 -15.02
N THR A 181 17.09 -18.08 -14.62
CA THR A 181 16.25 -19.26 -14.92
C THR A 181 15.25 -19.59 -13.80
N SER A 182 15.37 -18.98 -12.62
CA SER A 182 14.46 -19.21 -11.49
C SER A 182 13.13 -18.48 -11.64
N GLN A 183 12.01 -19.12 -11.30
CA GLN A 183 10.68 -18.48 -11.31
C GLN A 183 10.52 -17.43 -10.20
N HIS A 184 11.15 -17.65 -9.04
CA HIS A 184 10.96 -16.85 -7.83
C HIS A 184 12.25 -16.21 -7.32
N GLY A 185 13.32 -16.25 -8.11
CA GLY A 185 14.66 -15.86 -7.67
C GLY A 185 15.35 -16.93 -6.81
N ILE A 186 16.49 -16.59 -6.25
CA ILE A 186 17.31 -17.46 -5.41
C ILE A 186 17.69 -16.76 -4.10
N LEU A 187 18.00 -17.57 -3.10
CA LEU A 187 18.71 -17.13 -1.90
C LEU A 187 20.21 -17.21 -2.18
N ILE A 188 20.91 -16.11 -1.96
CA ILE A 188 22.36 -16.07 -2.00
C ILE A 188 22.85 -16.57 -0.64
N GLU A 189 23.52 -17.71 -0.67
CA GLU A 189 24.12 -18.27 0.54
C GLU A 189 25.14 -17.30 1.13
N PRO A 190 25.26 -17.24 2.46
CA PRO A 190 26.02 -16.17 3.07
C PRO A 190 27.50 -16.25 2.74
N ASN A 191 28.06 -15.13 2.32
CA ASN A 191 29.46 -15.01 1.93
C ASN A 191 30.07 -13.78 2.60
N LYS A 192 31.40 -13.81 2.72
CA LYS A 192 32.17 -12.73 3.32
C LYS A 192 32.68 -11.82 2.22
N TYR A 193 32.33 -10.54 2.28
CA TYR A 193 32.79 -9.54 1.31
C TYR A 193 33.47 -8.37 2.02
N GLU A 194 34.40 -7.76 1.32
CA GLU A 194 34.95 -6.46 1.71
C GLU A 194 34.07 -5.36 1.13
N LEU A 195 33.36 -4.64 1.99
CA LEU A 195 32.55 -3.47 1.62
C LEU A 195 33.14 -2.23 2.28
N GLN A 196 33.61 -1.29 1.46
CA GLN A 196 34.22 -0.02 1.90
C GLN A 196 35.34 -0.21 2.96
N GLY A 197 36.17 -1.23 2.80
CA GLY A 197 37.28 -1.55 3.73
C GLY A 197 36.87 -2.35 4.98
N ASN A 198 35.60 -2.74 5.11
CA ASN A 198 35.11 -3.58 6.21
C ASN A 198 34.70 -4.96 5.71
N MET A 199 35.17 -6.00 6.37
CA MET A 199 34.77 -7.37 6.07
C MET A 199 33.43 -7.68 6.74
N ILE A 200 32.37 -7.87 5.94
CA ILE A 200 31.00 -8.10 6.42
C ILE A 200 30.49 -9.43 5.87
N TYR A 201 29.75 -10.16 6.70
CA TYR A 201 29.00 -11.33 6.26
C TYR A 201 27.63 -10.89 5.76
N VAL A 202 27.39 -11.13 4.48
CA VAL A 202 26.14 -10.75 3.84
C VAL A 202 25.44 -11.99 3.33
N ALA A 203 24.13 -11.92 3.35
CA ALA A 203 23.24 -12.84 2.68
C ALA A 203 22.23 -12.01 1.91
N GLY A 204 21.60 -12.57 0.90
CA GLY A 204 20.72 -11.76 0.07
C GLY A 204 19.80 -12.57 -0.79
N THR A 205 18.95 -11.87 -1.51
CA THR A 205 18.09 -12.49 -2.51
C THR A 205 18.44 -11.91 -3.87
N ALA A 206 18.37 -12.74 -4.90
CA ALA A 206 18.53 -12.30 -6.29
C ALA A 206 17.30 -12.71 -7.09
N ILE A 207 16.67 -11.76 -7.75
CA ILE A 207 15.40 -11.95 -8.46
C ILE A 207 15.58 -11.51 -9.93
N PRO A 208 15.16 -12.35 -10.89
CA PRO A 208 15.24 -11.98 -12.30
C PRO A 208 14.26 -10.86 -12.65
N ILE A 209 14.70 -9.95 -13.51
CA ILE A 209 13.86 -8.93 -14.12
C ILE A 209 13.39 -9.49 -15.45
N ARG A 210 12.08 -9.58 -15.69
CA ARG A 210 11.54 -10.20 -16.92
C ARG A 210 10.77 -9.23 -17.80
N ASP A 211 10.81 -9.45 -19.10
CA ASP A 211 9.88 -8.79 -20.03
C ASP A 211 8.49 -9.44 -19.99
N ARG A 212 7.55 -8.87 -20.75
CA ARG A 212 6.17 -9.39 -20.86
C ARG A 212 6.08 -10.81 -21.44
N THR A 213 7.13 -11.31 -22.10
CA THR A 213 7.22 -12.68 -22.64
C THR A 213 7.81 -13.67 -21.63
N GLY A 214 8.28 -13.19 -20.48
CA GLY A 214 8.92 -13.98 -19.44
C GLY A 214 10.44 -14.15 -19.64
N LYS A 215 11.03 -13.53 -20.67
CA LYS A 215 12.48 -13.56 -20.90
C LYS A 215 13.19 -12.68 -19.87
N SER A 216 14.28 -13.19 -19.29
CA SER A 216 15.10 -12.42 -18.34
C SER A 216 15.85 -11.30 -19.07
N LEU A 217 15.70 -10.07 -18.57
CA LEU A 217 16.39 -8.84 -19.00
C LEU A 217 17.57 -8.48 -18.09
N GLY A 218 17.67 -9.12 -16.94
CA GLY A 218 18.67 -8.84 -15.92
C GLY A 218 18.30 -9.46 -14.58
N VAL A 219 19.04 -9.08 -13.53
CA VAL A 219 18.80 -9.50 -12.15
C VAL A 219 18.92 -8.28 -11.24
N VAL A 220 18.12 -8.26 -10.19
CA VAL A 220 18.28 -7.33 -9.08
C VAL A 220 18.47 -8.11 -7.79
N GLY A 221 19.35 -7.62 -6.93
CA GLY A 221 19.64 -8.22 -5.64
C GLY A 221 19.68 -7.20 -4.53
N ILE A 222 19.34 -7.68 -3.34
CA ILE A 222 19.45 -6.93 -2.08
C ILE A 222 20.13 -7.86 -1.10
N ASP A 223 21.26 -7.39 -0.57
CA ASP A 223 21.99 -8.09 0.47
C ASP A 223 21.82 -7.36 1.81
N TYR A 224 21.76 -8.14 2.89
CA TYR A 224 21.63 -7.69 4.26
C TYR A 224 22.77 -8.25 5.10
N SER A 225 23.17 -7.50 6.12
CA SER A 225 24.19 -7.97 7.05
C SER A 225 23.62 -9.05 7.96
N LEU A 226 24.38 -10.14 8.12
CA LEU A 226 24.10 -11.14 9.15
C LEU A 226 24.36 -10.63 10.57
N ASP A 227 25.02 -9.48 10.75
CA ASP A 227 25.36 -8.93 12.05
C ASP A 227 24.12 -8.67 12.91
N TYR A 228 23.02 -8.21 12.31
CA TYR A 228 21.76 -7.97 13.04
C TYR A 228 21.18 -9.26 13.63
N MET A 229 21.17 -10.35 12.84
CA MET A 229 20.75 -11.66 13.33
C MET A 229 21.74 -12.22 14.35
N GLN A 230 23.03 -12.09 14.09
CA GLN A 230 24.10 -12.51 14.99
C GLN A 230 24.00 -11.82 16.35
N GLU A 231 23.77 -10.51 16.40
CA GLU A 231 23.60 -9.75 17.63
C GLU A 231 22.41 -10.26 18.43
N LYS A 232 21.24 -10.41 17.77
CA LYS A 232 20.03 -10.89 18.44
C LYS A 232 20.18 -12.32 18.96
N LEU A 233 20.63 -13.26 18.11
CA LEU A 233 20.69 -14.68 18.47
C LEU A 233 21.80 -15.00 19.47
N SER A 234 22.92 -14.26 19.47
CA SER A 234 24.02 -14.53 20.41
C SER A 234 23.74 -14.11 21.85
N GLN A 235 22.75 -13.25 22.07
CA GLN A 235 22.31 -12.82 23.39
C GLN A 235 21.35 -13.83 24.06
N GLU A 236 20.77 -14.75 23.29
CA GLU A 236 19.84 -15.75 23.81
C GLU A 236 20.59 -16.80 24.64
N VAL A 237 20.26 -16.88 25.93
CA VAL A 237 20.83 -17.86 26.86
C VAL A 237 19.71 -18.69 27.47
N PHE A 238 19.80 -20.00 27.25
CA PHE A 238 18.85 -20.97 27.80
C PHE A 238 19.46 -21.67 29.01
N PHE A 239 18.74 -21.73 30.12
CA PHE A 239 19.26 -22.24 31.39
C PHE A 239 20.51 -21.47 31.83
N LYS A 240 21.69 -22.10 31.94
CA LYS A 240 22.93 -21.42 32.32
C LYS A 240 23.84 -21.19 31.11
N SER A 241 23.98 -22.18 30.22
CA SER A 241 24.92 -22.09 29.10
C SER A 241 24.35 -22.49 27.73
N GLY A 242 23.06 -22.83 27.65
CA GLY A 242 22.39 -23.07 26.38
C GLY A 242 22.37 -21.83 25.49
N TYR A 243 22.29 -22.04 24.17
CA TYR A 243 22.47 -21.00 23.17
C TYR A 243 21.55 -21.20 21.96
N ALA A 244 21.35 -20.14 21.18
CA ALA A 244 20.74 -20.22 19.86
C ALA A 244 21.81 -20.35 18.76
N ILE A 245 21.42 -20.97 17.66
CA ILE A 245 22.23 -21.14 16.45
C ILE A 245 21.37 -20.89 15.21
N LEU A 246 21.91 -20.20 14.20
CA LEU A 246 21.29 -20.09 12.88
C LEU A 246 22.18 -20.80 11.86
N ILE A 247 21.57 -21.59 10.99
CA ILE A 247 22.27 -22.41 10.01
C ILE A 247 21.61 -22.21 8.64
N SER A 248 22.45 -22.09 7.61
CA SER A 248 22.01 -21.97 6.23
C SER A 248 21.47 -23.28 5.67
N ALA A 249 20.92 -23.24 4.44
CA ALA A 249 20.40 -24.43 3.77
C ALA A 249 21.48 -25.49 3.48
N LYS A 250 22.76 -25.10 3.51
CA LYS A 250 23.93 -25.96 3.27
C LYS A 250 24.62 -26.43 4.55
N GLY A 251 24.09 -26.07 5.73
CA GLY A 251 24.73 -26.42 7.00
C GLY A 251 25.76 -25.42 7.50
N THR A 252 25.91 -24.26 6.85
CA THR A 252 26.84 -23.22 7.29
C THR A 252 26.27 -22.46 8.48
N VAL A 253 27.03 -22.34 9.57
CA VAL A 253 26.62 -21.56 10.74
C VAL A 253 26.67 -20.07 10.42
N LEU A 254 25.53 -19.39 10.59
CA LEU A 254 25.33 -17.98 10.26
C LEU A 254 25.31 -17.09 11.49
N ALA A 255 24.75 -17.59 12.59
CA ALA A 255 24.78 -16.90 13.87
C ALA A 255 25.03 -17.88 15.00
N HIS A 256 25.93 -17.52 15.91
CA HIS A 256 26.23 -18.32 17.09
C HIS A 256 26.91 -17.49 18.19
N LYS A 257 26.71 -17.84 19.45
CA LYS A 257 27.35 -17.17 20.60
C LYS A 257 28.88 -17.22 20.54
N ASN A 258 29.43 -18.36 20.14
CA ASN A 258 30.85 -18.52 19.80
C ASN A 258 31.10 -18.10 18.34
N LYS A 259 31.66 -16.91 18.14
CA LYS A 259 31.95 -16.34 16.81
C LYS A 259 32.90 -17.18 15.95
N ASN A 260 33.73 -18.05 16.56
CA ASN A 260 34.65 -18.92 15.83
C ASN A 260 33.97 -20.06 15.05
N LEU A 261 32.66 -20.26 15.27
CA LEU A 261 31.85 -21.24 14.55
C LEU A 261 31.15 -20.62 13.33
N ILE A 262 31.02 -19.30 13.27
CA ILE A 262 30.41 -18.61 12.13
C ILE A 262 31.21 -18.97 10.86
N SER A 263 30.49 -19.24 9.78
CA SER A 263 31.01 -19.69 8.47
C SER A 263 31.60 -21.08 8.42
N LYS A 264 31.55 -21.86 9.51
CA LYS A 264 31.90 -23.28 9.47
C LYS A 264 30.66 -24.11 9.18
N THR A 265 30.85 -25.23 8.48
CA THR A 265 29.82 -26.25 8.35
C THR A 265 29.60 -26.90 9.71
N LEU A 266 28.34 -27.03 10.12
CA LEU A 266 27.99 -27.73 11.34
C LEU A 266 28.32 -29.24 11.16
N PRO A 267 29.11 -29.87 12.04
CA PRO A 267 29.49 -31.29 11.91
C PRO A 267 28.28 -32.23 11.83
N GLU A 268 27.18 -31.88 12.49
CA GLU A 268 25.90 -32.58 12.46
C GLU A 268 25.28 -32.65 11.06
N PHE A 269 25.58 -31.69 10.17
CA PHE A 269 25.16 -31.74 8.76
C PHE A 269 25.97 -32.75 7.93
N GLU A 270 27.15 -33.14 8.38
CA GLU A 270 27.99 -34.15 7.70
C GLU A 270 27.69 -35.57 8.21
N ASN A 271 27.04 -35.70 9.37
CA ASN A 271 26.57 -36.98 9.90
C ASN A 271 25.31 -37.44 9.15
N LYS A 272 25.40 -38.57 8.42
CA LYS A 272 24.29 -39.10 7.61
C LYS A 272 22.99 -39.34 8.39
N GLU A 273 23.06 -39.76 9.65
CA GLU A 273 21.87 -40.01 10.46
C GLU A 273 21.18 -38.70 10.86
N ILE A 274 21.97 -37.71 11.27
CA ILE A 274 21.45 -36.41 11.73
C ILE A 274 21.00 -35.54 10.55
N ALA A 275 21.73 -35.57 9.42
CA ALA A 275 21.41 -34.83 8.21
C ALA A 275 20.02 -35.19 7.64
N THR A 276 19.56 -36.43 7.85
CA THR A 276 18.23 -36.88 7.40
C THR A 276 17.11 -36.03 8.02
N TYR A 277 17.23 -35.65 9.30
CA TYR A 277 16.25 -34.78 9.96
C TYR A 277 16.16 -33.40 9.31
N PHE A 278 17.30 -32.82 8.91
CA PHE A 278 17.33 -31.54 8.21
C PHE A 278 16.71 -31.65 6.80
N PHE A 279 16.95 -32.74 6.07
CA PHE A 279 16.34 -32.97 4.76
C PHE A 279 14.82 -33.16 4.84
N ASP A 280 14.34 -33.92 5.83
CA ASP A 280 12.92 -34.12 6.06
C ASP A 280 12.24 -32.81 6.48
N ALA A 281 12.85 -32.07 7.42
CA ALA A 281 12.34 -30.79 7.88
C ALA A 281 12.34 -29.72 6.79
N LYS A 282 13.28 -29.76 5.83
CA LYS A 282 13.26 -28.91 4.64
C LYS A 282 12.00 -29.12 3.79
N ARG A 283 11.44 -30.34 3.78
CA ARG A 283 10.22 -30.69 3.03
C ARG A 283 8.94 -30.48 3.84
N SER A 284 8.94 -30.92 5.11
CA SER A 284 7.75 -30.87 5.96
C SER A 284 7.52 -29.49 6.61
N LEU A 285 8.56 -28.65 6.70
CA LEU A 285 8.58 -27.40 7.45
C LEU A 285 8.17 -27.58 8.92
N THR A 286 8.44 -28.76 9.49
CA THR A 286 8.16 -29.06 10.90
C THR A 286 9.44 -28.98 11.74
N PRO A 287 9.41 -28.34 12.93
CA PRO A 287 10.54 -28.38 13.82
C PRO A 287 10.78 -29.79 14.34
N PHE A 288 12.03 -30.09 14.69
CA PHE A 288 12.44 -31.41 15.14
C PHE A 288 13.46 -31.33 16.28
N LEU A 289 13.55 -32.41 17.05
CA LEU A 289 14.44 -32.56 18.19
C LEU A 289 15.55 -33.56 17.87
N ILE A 290 16.79 -33.20 18.17
CA ILE A 290 17.94 -34.11 18.13
C ILE A 290 18.75 -34.06 19.43
N GLU A 291 19.52 -35.11 19.68
CA GLU A 291 20.52 -35.16 20.74
C GLU A 291 21.91 -35.14 20.09
N THR A 292 22.75 -34.18 20.49
CA THR A 292 24.08 -33.96 19.92
C THR A 292 25.16 -34.03 21.00
N GLN A 293 26.43 -34.03 20.59
CA GLN A 293 27.57 -34.04 21.49
C GLN A 293 28.46 -32.84 21.20
N VAL A 294 28.37 -31.82 22.05
CA VAL A 294 29.13 -30.57 21.91
C VAL A 294 30.19 -30.52 23.01
N ASN A 295 31.47 -30.50 22.62
CA ASN A 295 32.61 -30.49 23.55
C ASN A 295 32.57 -31.61 24.61
N GLY A 296 32.08 -32.80 24.24
CA GLY A 296 31.98 -33.97 25.12
C GLY A 296 30.80 -33.95 26.11
N ASN A 297 29.92 -32.95 26.03
CA ASN A 297 28.66 -32.94 26.76
C ASN A 297 27.49 -33.24 25.82
N LYS A 298 26.54 -34.04 26.30
CA LYS A 298 25.28 -34.28 25.60
C LYS A 298 24.44 -33.02 25.61
N HIS A 299 23.97 -32.62 24.44
CA HIS A 299 23.07 -31.50 24.25
C HIS A 299 21.74 -31.98 23.70
N LEU A 300 20.68 -31.29 24.09
CA LEU A 300 19.35 -31.44 23.55
C LEU A 300 19.06 -30.22 22.67
N GLU A 301 18.79 -30.46 21.39
CA GLU A 301 18.68 -29.37 20.40
C GLU A 301 17.37 -29.45 19.63
N VAL A 302 16.70 -28.31 19.49
CA VAL A 302 15.49 -28.17 18.66
C VAL A 302 15.76 -27.24 17.51
N PHE A 303 15.53 -27.73 16.28
CA PHE A 303 15.67 -26.95 15.06
C PHE A 303 14.30 -26.65 14.45
N THR A 304 14.08 -25.37 14.14
CA THR A 304 12.90 -24.89 13.41
C THR A 304 13.29 -24.51 11.98
N PRO A 305 12.69 -25.11 10.95
CA PRO A 305 12.90 -24.69 9.56
C PRO A 305 12.25 -23.33 9.29
N VAL A 306 12.98 -22.45 8.61
CA VAL A 306 12.56 -21.11 8.21
C VAL A 306 12.59 -21.03 6.69
N LYS A 307 11.41 -20.96 6.07
CA LYS A 307 11.27 -20.85 4.62
C LYS A 307 11.51 -19.41 4.16
N ILE A 308 12.31 -19.24 3.12
CA ILE A 308 12.68 -17.91 2.63
C ILE A 308 11.74 -17.49 1.50
N GLY A 309 10.74 -16.65 1.82
CA GLY A 309 9.81 -16.08 0.85
C GLY A 309 9.14 -17.15 -0.03
N ARG A 310 9.24 -17.00 -1.36
CA ARG A 310 8.80 -18.04 -2.32
C ARG A 310 9.95 -18.85 -2.93
N THR A 311 11.14 -18.78 -2.34
CA THR A 311 12.26 -19.63 -2.78
C THR A 311 12.07 -21.07 -2.28
N ASN A 312 12.87 -21.99 -2.85
CA ASN A 312 12.89 -23.40 -2.44
C ASN A 312 13.91 -23.67 -1.30
N GLU A 313 14.55 -22.63 -0.78
CA GLU A 313 15.57 -22.75 0.26
C GLU A 313 14.97 -22.56 1.66
N VAL A 314 15.53 -23.30 2.62
CA VAL A 314 15.10 -23.35 4.02
C VAL A 314 16.33 -23.26 4.90
N TRP A 315 16.35 -22.28 5.80
CA TRP A 315 17.35 -22.16 6.86
C TRP A 315 16.83 -22.78 8.15
N PHE A 316 17.69 -22.97 9.13
CA PHE A 316 17.32 -23.60 10.40
C PHE A 316 17.75 -22.74 11.57
N VAL A 317 16.80 -22.45 12.47
CA VAL A 317 17.09 -21.85 13.76
C VAL A 317 17.08 -22.94 14.82
N GLY A 318 18.22 -23.15 15.47
CA GLY A 318 18.40 -24.12 16.52
C GLY A 318 18.46 -23.47 17.90
N THR A 319 17.96 -24.18 18.91
CA THR A 319 18.21 -23.89 20.32
C THR A 319 18.83 -25.12 20.96
N SER A 320 19.88 -24.94 21.75
CA SER A 320 20.68 -26.03 22.32
C SER A 320 20.87 -25.83 23.82
N ILE A 321 20.67 -26.89 24.61
CA ILE A 321 20.92 -26.91 26.07
C ILE A 321 21.73 -28.15 26.44
N PRO A 322 22.77 -28.03 27.29
CA PRO A 322 23.45 -29.19 27.85
C PRO A 322 22.52 -30.02 28.74
N GLU A 323 22.44 -31.33 28.50
CA GLU A 323 21.54 -32.24 29.22
C GLU A 323 21.77 -32.24 30.75
N LYS A 324 23.02 -32.04 31.18
CA LYS A 324 23.36 -31.95 32.61
C LYS A 324 22.65 -30.79 33.32
N GLU A 325 22.45 -29.65 32.64
CA GLU A 325 21.80 -28.47 33.23
C GLU A 325 20.29 -28.69 33.45
N ILE A 326 19.65 -29.49 32.59
CA ILE A 326 18.22 -29.83 32.69
C ILE A 326 17.90 -30.49 34.03
N TYR A 327 18.81 -31.33 34.53
CA TYR A 327 18.60 -32.10 35.76
C TYR A 327 19.24 -31.45 36.99
N GLU A 328 20.14 -30.48 36.83
CA GLU A 328 20.88 -29.85 37.94
C GLU A 328 19.92 -29.20 38.94
N GLU A 329 18.88 -28.51 38.46
CA GLU A 329 17.84 -27.88 39.28
C GLU A 329 17.00 -28.92 40.06
N SER A 330 16.79 -30.11 39.49
CA SER A 330 16.02 -31.20 40.11
C SER A 330 16.85 -32.08 41.06
N THR A 331 18.18 -32.09 40.93
CA THR A 331 19.04 -32.97 41.74
C THR A 331 19.02 -32.65 43.23
N ASN A 332 18.79 -31.39 43.61
CA ASN A 332 18.69 -30.99 45.02
C ASN A 332 17.39 -31.48 45.66
N LEU A 333 16.28 -31.47 44.91
CA LEU A 333 15.01 -32.04 45.35
C LEU A 333 15.08 -33.56 45.46
N ILE A 334 15.74 -34.23 44.50
CA ILE A 334 15.96 -35.69 44.55
C ILE A 334 16.82 -36.06 45.77
N LYS A 335 17.91 -35.34 46.05
CA LYS A 335 18.77 -35.57 47.23
C LYS A 335 18.02 -35.39 48.55
N LEU A 336 17.24 -34.32 48.68
CA LEU A 336 16.45 -34.05 49.89
C LEU A 336 15.46 -35.20 50.16
N VAL A 337 14.74 -35.65 49.13
CA VAL A 337 13.74 -36.73 49.27
C VAL A 337 14.41 -38.08 49.52
N SER A 338 15.55 -38.38 48.88
CA SER A 338 16.31 -39.61 49.14
C SER A 338 16.85 -39.69 50.58
N ILE A 339 17.26 -38.56 51.16
CA ILE A 339 17.70 -38.49 52.57
C ILE A 339 16.50 -38.75 53.51
N ILE A 340 15.35 -38.16 53.23
CA ILE A 340 14.12 -38.36 54.02
C ILE A 340 13.68 -39.84 53.99
N LEU A 341 13.73 -40.50 52.82
CA LEU A 341 13.39 -41.91 52.67
C LEU A 341 14.38 -42.85 53.37
N LEU A 342 15.69 -42.54 53.31
CA LEU A 342 16.73 -43.34 53.97
C LEU A 342 16.64 -43.24 55.50
N VAL A 343 16.37 -42.04 56.03
CA VAL A 343 16.16 -41.83 57.48
C VAL A 343 14.90 -42.54 57.95
N GLY A 344 13.81 -42.51 57.16
CA GLY A 344 12.59 -43.26 57.44
C GLY A 344 12.79 -44.77 57.44
N PHE A 345 13.60 -45.29 56.53
CA PHE A 345 13.93 -46.73 56.44
C PHE A 345 14.71 -47.22 57.66
N ILE A 346 15.74 -46.49 58.08
CA ILE A 346 16.56 -46.83 59.25
C ILE A 346 15.70 -46.74 60.54
N ALA A 347 14.86 -45.72 60.66
CA ALA A 347 13.93 -45.60 61.78
C ALA A 347 12.92 -46.78 61.85
N SER A 348 12.43 -47.25 60.70
CA SER A 348 11.48 -48.36 60.63
C SER A 348 12.05 -49.72 61.07
N ILE A 349 13.34 -49.99 60.79
CA ILE A 349 14.03 -51.21 61.21
C ILE A 349 14.28 -51.23 62.72
N ILE A 350 14.61 -50.06 63.29
CA ILE A 350 14.81 -49.88 64.73
C ILE A 350 13.48 -50.08 65.47
N ILE A 351 12.38 -49.50 64.97
CA ILE A 351 11.03 -49.63 65.54
C ILE A 351 10.51 -51.09 65.48
N LEU A 352 10.74 -51.80 64.37
CA LEU A 352 10.32 -53.21 64.21
C LEU A 352 10.96 -54.16 65.23
N THR A 353 12.18 -53.86 65.66
CA THR A 353 12.96 -54.72 66.56
C THR A 353 12.45 -54.62 68.01
N PHE A 354 11.97 -53.44 68.41
CA PHE A 354 11.36 -53.19 69.73
C PHE A 354 9.93 -53.76 69.84
N ILE A 355 9.12 -53.65 68.78
CA ILE A 355 7.71 -54.10 68.78
C ILE A 355 7.59 -55.62 68.97
N ILE A 356 8.44 -56.42 68.33
CA ILE A 356 8.28 -57.88 68.30
C ILE A 356 8.71 -58.56 69.62
N ASN A 357 9.54 -57.91 70.43
CA ASN A 357 10.07 -58.49 71.66
C ASN A 357 9.05 -58.44 72.82
N GLY A 358 8.15 -57.45 72.77
CA GLY A 358 7.19 -57.15 73.81
C GLY A 358 5.78 -57.70 73.73
N ILE A 359 5.37 -57.96 72.50
CA ILE A 359 4.05 -58.45 72.14
C ILE A 359 3.78 -59.81 72.80
N THR A 360 4.77 -60.67 72.97
CA THR A 360 4.49 -62.10 73.23
C THR A 360 4.13 -62.47 74.68
N LYS A 361 4.40 -61.64 75.70
CA LYS A 361 4.21 -62.05 77.12
C LYS A 361 3.18 -61.27 77.94
N ARG A 362 2.69 -60.14 77.46
CA ARG A 362 1.82 -59.27 78.28
C ARG A 362 0.57 -58.73 77.54
N ILE A 363 0.34 -59.16 76.29
CA ILE A 363 -0.82 -58.77 75.45
C ILE A 363 -2.18 -59.07 76.11
N SER A 364 -2.22 -59.99 77.08
CA SER A 364 -3.46 -60.39 77.74
C SER A 364 -4.09 -59.32 78.66
N SER A 365 -3.32 -58.38 79.22
CA SER A 365 -3.88 -57.37 80.15
C SER A 365 -4.34 -56.06 79.49
N VAL A 366 -3.80 -55.70 78.32
CA VAL A 366 -4.14 -54.43 77.60
C VAL A 366 -5.42 -54.53 76.78
N VAL A 367 -5.79 -55.73 76.32
CA VAL A 367 -7.09 -56.00 75.64
C VAL A 367 -8.28 -55.60 76.52
N LYS A 368 -8.13 -55.63 77.85
CA LYS A 368 -9.19 -55.25 78.81
C LYS A 368 -9.39 -53.73 78.95
N ALA A 369 -8.35 -52.91 78.74
CA ALA A 369 -8.43 -51.45 78.81
C ALA A 369 -8.93 -50.82 77.49
N LEU A 370 -8.56 -51.40 76.35
CA LEU A 370 -9.04 -51.01 75.00
C LEU A 370 -10.57 -51.11 74.86
N ARG A 371 -11.20 -52.04 75.58
CA ARG A 371 -12.65 -52.25 75.53
C ARG A 371 -13.46 -51.12 76.21
N ASN A 372 -12.86 -50.38 77.15
CA ASN A 372 -13.49 -49.21 77.79
C ASN A 372 -13.40 -47.93 76.96
N ILE A 373 -12.34 -47.75 76.15
CA ILE A 373 -12.23 -46.61 75.22
C ILE A 373 -13.07 -46.85 73.95
N ALA A 374 -13.18 -48.09 73.48
CA ALA A 374 -14.00 -48.44 72.32
C ALA A 374 -15.53 -48.39 72.59
N GLN A 375 -15.96 -48.26 73.86
CA GLN A 375 -17.38 -48.26 74.26
C GLN A 375 -17.78 -47.09 75.19
N GLY A 376 -16.91 -46.10 75.43
CA GLY A 376 -17.14 -44.98 76.36
C GLY A 376 -16.94 -43.58 75.74
N ASP A 377 -17.32 -42.52 76.49
CA ASP A 377 -17.50 -41.12 76.06
C ASP A 377 -16.22 -40.33 75.64
N GLY A 378 -15.20 -40.97 75.08
CA GLY A 378 -14.06 -40.26 74.46
C GLY A 378 -13.13 -39.50 75.42
N ASP A 379 -13.05 -39.92 76.69
CA ASP A 379 -12.17 -39.32 77.70
C ASP A 379 -10.70 -39.73 77.50
N LEU A 380 -9.90 -38.82 76.92
CA LEU A 380 -8.47 -39.02 76.65
C LEU A 380 -7.59 -38.68 77.87
N THR A 381 -8.18 -38.43 79.05
CA THR A 381 -7.43 -38.18 80.29
C THR A 381 -7.05 -39.48 81.03
N ALA A 382 -7.65 -40.62 80.65
CA ALA A 382 -7.36 -41.91 81.26
C ALA A 382 -5.89 -42.34 81.06
N ARG A 383 -5.26 -42.86 82.12
CA ARG A 383 -3.88 -43.36 82.09
C ARG A 383 -3.79 -44.75 82.68
N LEU A 384 -3.03 -45.64 82.05
CA LEU A 384 -2.68 -46.95 82.58
C LEU A 384 -1.48 -46.85 83.53
N THR A 385 -1.53 -47.54 84.67
CA THR A 385 -0.42 -47.57 85.65
C THR A 385 0.63 -48.60 85.26
N GLY A 386 1.67 -48.16 84.56
CA GLY A 386 2.81 -48.99 84.19
C GLY A 386 3.84 -49.10 85.32
N LYS A 387 3.73 -50.11 86.20
CA LYS A 387 4.85 -50.48 87.08
C LYS A 387 5.66 -51.60 86.44
N GLY A 388 6.82 -51.25 85.87
CA GLY A 388 7.77 -52.17 85.21
C GLY A 388 8.68 -51.45 84.20
N LYS A 389 9.64 -52.15 83.58
CA LYS A 389 10.63 -51.59 82.62
C LYS A 389 10.72 -52.36 81.28
N ASP A 390 9.62 -52.99 80.88
CA ASP A 390 9.53 -53.94 79.76
C ASP A 390 8.23 -53.73 78.98
N GLU A 391 8.06 -54.39 77.84
CA GLU A 391 7.31 -53.86 76.70
C GLU A 391 5.80 -53.75 76.88
N ILE A 392 5.25 -54.09 78.04
CA ILE A 392 3.85 -53.79 78.39
C ILE A 392 3.64 -52.89 79.59
N ALA A 393 4.71 -52.62 80.35
CA ALA A 393 4.84 -51.33 81.01
C ALA A 393 5.12 -50.26 79.94
N ASP A 394 5.88 -50.62 78.90
CA ASP A 394 6.07 -49.82 77.69
C ASP A 394 4.84 -49.81 76.78
N LEU A 395 3.98 -50.84 76.74
CA LEU A 395 2.65 -50.75 76.09
C LEU A 395 1.68 -49.91 76.91
N SER A 396 1.79 -49.89 78.25
CA SER A 396 1.00 -48.99 79.10
C SER A 396 1.48 -47.53 79.01
N ASN A 397 2.81 -47.30 78.95
CA ASN A 397 3.40 -46.00 78.66
C ASN A 397 3.24 -45.59 77.20
N SER A 398 3.31 -46.51 76.23
CA SER A 398 3.04 -46.27 74.81
C SER A 398 1.55 -46.06 74.59
N PHE A 399 0.66 -46.70 75.35
CA PHE A 399 -0.76 -46.38 75.38
C PHE A 399 -0.98 -44.97 75.93
N ASN A 400 -0.31 -44.60 77.03
CA ASN A 400 -0.36 -43.24 77.57
C ASN A 400 0.22 -42.21 76.59
N GLN A 401 1.36 -42.49 75.93
CA GLN A 401 1.97 -41.67 74.87
C GLN A 401 1.13 -41.68 73.59
N THR A 402 0.41 -42.77 73.28
CA THR A 402 -0.51 -42.86 72.15
C THR A 402 -1.74 -42.03 72.42
N ILE A 403 -2.29 -42.05 73.64
CA ILE A 403 -3.39 -41.17 74.06
C ILE A 403 -2.93 -39.71 74.12
N GLU A 404 -1.70 -39.42 74.56
CA GLU A 404 -1.10 -38.08 74.51
C GLU A 404 -0.86 -37.60 73.07
N LYS A 405 -0.40 -38.49 72.18
CA LYS A 405 -0.17 -38.18 70.76
C LYS A 405 -1.48 -38.13 69.97
N ILE A 406 -2.50 -38.88 70.36
CA ILE A 406 -3.89 -38.73 69.90
C ILE A 406 -4.40 -37.38 70.38
N GLY A 407 -4.22 -37.00 71.64
CA GLY A 407 -4.58 -35.68 72.15
C GLY A 407 -3.88 -34.53 71.41
N PHE A 408 -2.58 -34.66 71.13
CA PHE A 408 -1.81 -33.72 70.29
C PHE A 408 -2.30 -33.70 68.83
N THR A 409 -2.64 -34.85 68.26
CA THR A 409 -3.18 -34.96 66.90
C THR A 409 -4.57 -34.34 66.82
N VAL A 410 -5.46 -34.60 67.79
CA VAL A 410 -6.78 -33.99 67.91
C VAL A 410 -6.65 -32.47 68.07
N ARG A 411 -5.66 -31.98 68.84
CA ARG A 411 -5.33 -30.55 68.95
C ARG A 411 -4.82 -29.94 67.63
N ASN A 412 -4.00 -30.66 66.86
CA ASN A 412 -3.56 -30.23 65.53
C ASN A 412 -4.68 -30.30 64.49
N VAL A 413 -5.61 -31.25 64.61
CA VAL A 413 -6.84 -31.30 63.80
C VAL A 413 -7.71 -30.10 64.16
N ALA A 414 -7.84 -29.73 65.44
CA ALA A 414 -8.54 -28.51 65.86
C ALA A 414 -7.91 -27.25 65.25
N ASN A 415 -6.58 -27.11 65.31
CA ASN A 415 -5.86 -25.98 64.69
C ASN A 415 -6.00 -25.97 63.16
N SER A 416 -5.87 -27.13 62.49
CA SER A 416 -6.08 -27.25 61.04
C SER A 416 -7.53 -26.91 60.65
N THR A 417 -8.49 -27.19 61.52
CA THR A 417 -9.91 -26.87 61.32
C THR A 417 -10.13 -25.35 61.38
N LEU A 418 -9.42 -24.63 62.26
CA LEU A 418 -9.39 -23.16 62.28
C LEU A 418 -8.75 -22.57 61.01
N ASP A 419 -7.64 -23.14 60.53
CA ASP A 419 -7.00 -22.71 59.28
C ASP A 419 -7.89 -22.99 58.04
N MET A 420 -8.58 -24.14 58.03
CA MET A 420 -9.58 -24.46 57.00
C MET A 420 -10.78 -23.51 57.04
N GLN A 421 -11.22 -23.09 58.23
CA GLN A 421 -12.28 -22.10 58.38
C GLN A 421 -11.88 -20.75 57.77
N LYS A 422 -10.66 -20.28 58.06
CA LYS A 422 -10.09 -19.05 57.47
C LYS A 422 -9.91 -19.13 55.95
N THR A 423 -9.47 -20.28 55.46
CA THR A 423 -9.33 -20.54 54.01
C THR A 423 -10.69 -20.59 53.31
N GLY A 424 -11.70 -21.21 53.96
CA GLY A 424 -13.07 -21.24 53.47
C GLY A 424 -13.73 -19.86 53.40
N GLU A 425 -13.49 -19.01 54.39
CA GLU A 425 -13.91 -17.59 54.37
C GLU A 425 -13.25 -16.83 53.21
N THR A 426 -11.94 -16.99 53.05
CA THR A 426 -11.19 -16.34 51.94
C THR A 426 -11.70 -16.81 50.58
N LEU A 427 -11.97 -18.11 50.43
CA LEU A 427 -12.56 -18.66 49.20
C LEU A 427 -13.95 -18.07 48.92
N ALA A 428 -14.80 -17.93 49.95
CA ALA A 428 -16.12 -17.34 49.80
C ALA A 428 -16.05 -15.87 49.33
N VAL A 429 -15.10 -15.09 49.85
CA VAL A 429 -14.85 -13.70 49.41
C VAL A 429 -14.38 -13.68 47.95
N ASN A 430 -13.38 -14.49 47.58
CA ASN A 430 -12.86 -14.52 46.21
C ASN A 430 -13.92 -14.95 45.18
N VAL A 431 -14.79 -15.90 45.54
CA VAL A 431 -15.91 -16.33 44.67
C VAL A 431 -16.93 -15.21 44.49
N PHE A 432 -17.20 -14.42 45.55
CA PHE A 432 -18.07 -13.27 45.47
C PHE A 432 -17.49 -12.16 44.57
N GLU A 433 -16.20 -11.83 44.72
CA GLU A 433 -15.50 -10.87 43.85
C GLU A 433 -15.44 -11.33 42.39
N THR A 434 -15.22 -12.64 42.17
CA THR A 434 -15.22 -13.22 40.82
C THR A 434 -16.61 -13.11 40.19
N ALA A 435 -17.68 -13.47 40.91
CA ALA A 435 -19.05 -13.34 40.43
C ALA A 435 -19.42 -11.88 40.11
N SER A 436 -18.96 -10.94 40.93
CA SER A 436 -19.16 -9.51 40.67
C SER A 436 -18.41 -9.05 39.41
N SER A 437 -17.16 -9.49 39.23
CA SER A 437 -16.36 -9.19 38.04
C SER A 437 -16.99 -9.75 36.77
N ILE A 438 -17.54 -10.97 36.83
CA ILE A 438 -18.25 -11.60 35.70
C ILE A 438 -19.55 -10.89 35.37
N SER A 439 -20.30 -10.44 36.38
CA SER A 439 -21.48 -9.59 36.15
C SER A 439 -21.11 -8.29 35.41
N GLN A 440 -19.97 -7.69 35.75
CA GLN A 440 -19.48 -6.49 35.07
C GLN A 440 -19.00 -6.78 33.63
N ILE A 441 -18.32 -7.91 33.40
CA ILE A 441 -17.96 -8.37 32.06
C ILE A 441 -19.21 -8.59 31.22
N SER A 442 -20.25 -9.24 31.77
CA SER A 442 -21.54 -9.44 31.08
C SER A 442 -22.20 -8.12 30.66
N LYS A 443 -22.19 -7.11 31.53
CA LYS A 443 -22.65 -5.75 31.16
C LYS A 443 -21.83 -5.12 30.04
N ASN A 444 -20.50 -5.32 30.05
CA ASN A 444 -19.64 -4.82 28.99
C ASN A 444 -19.90 -5.55 27.66
N ILE A 445 -20.16 -6.87 27.68
CA ILE A 445 -20.56 -7.63 26.48
C ILE A 445 -21.83 -7.05 25.87
N LEU A 446 -22.84 -6.71 26.69
CA LEU A 446 -24.07 -6.07 26.20
C LEU A 446 -23.79 -4.70 25.55
N LYS A 447 -22.92 -3.87 26.17
CA LYS A 447 -22.52 -2.60 25.56
C LYS A 447 -21.80 -2.78 24.22
N VAL A 448 -20.89 -3.75 24.13
CA VAL A 448 -20.18 -4.06 22.88
C VAL A 448 -21.16 -4.57 21.82
N LYS A 449 -22.19 -5.31 22.23
CA LYS A 449 -23.29 -5.72 21.35
C LYS A 449 -24.06 -4.52 20.78
N ASP A 450 -24.50 -3.60 21.62
CA ASP A 450 -25.22 -2.40 21.18
C ASP A 450 -24.35 -1.54 20.24
N GLN A 451 -23.03 -1.48 20.50
CA GLN A 451 -22.06 -0.82 19.62
C GLN A 451 -21.91 -1.54 18.28
N ALA A 452 -21.85 -2.87 18.25
CA ALA A 452 -21.76 -3.66 17.03
C ALA A 452 -23.04 -3.53 16.16
N GLU A 453 -24.22 -3.49 16.79
CA GLU A 453 -25.48 -3.22 16.09
C GLU A 453 -25.51 -1.81 15.49
N SER A 454 -25.08 -0.80 16.24
CA SER A 454 -24.96 0.57 15.74
C SER A 454 -23.96 0.69 14.60
N GLN A 455 -22.81 0.01 14.72
CA GLN A 455 -21.79 -0.04 13.69
C GLN A 455 -22.32 -0.68 12.40
N SER A 456 -23.10 -1.76 12.50
CA SER A 456 -23.74 -2.39 11.35
C SER A 456 -24.64 -1.42 10.59
N ALA A 457 -25.47 -0.65 11.31
CA ALA A 457 -26.32 0.36 10.71
C ALA A 457 -25.50 1.46 10.02
N SER A 458 -24.43 1.96 10.66
CA SER A 458 -23.54 2.97 10.07
C SER A 458 -22.79 2.46 8.84
N VAL A 459 -22.36 1.19 8.83
CA VAL A 459 -21.73 0.57 7.66
C VAL A 459 -22.72 0.47 6.51
N SER A 460 -23.96 0.05 6.77
CA SER A 460 -25.01 -0.02 5.74
C SER A 460 -25.32 1.36 5.13
N GLU A 461 -25.44 2.40 5.96
CA GLU A 461 -25.62 3.77 5.50
C GLU A 461 -24.43 4.28 4.68
N ALA A 462 -23.19 4.01 5.15
CA ALA A 462 -21.99 4.38 4.43
C ALA A 462 -21.89 3.69 3.06
N THR A 463 -22.26 2.41 2.96
CA THR A 463 -22.34 1.67 1.69
C THR A 463 -23.31 2.35 0.73
N ALA A 464 -24.53 2.68 1.18
CA ALA A 464 -25.51 3.37 0.34
C ALA A 464 -25.00 4.74 -0.17
N ASN A 465 -24.32 5.50 0.69
CA ASN A 465 -23.71 6.78 0.30
C ASN A 465 -22.61 6.60 -0.75
N VAL A 466 -21.75 5.59 -0.60
CA VAL A 466 -20.69 5.29 -1.59
C VAL A 466 -21.30 4.85 -2.93
N GLU A 467 -22.35 4.03 -2.93
CA GLU A 467 -23.06 3.65 -4.15
C GLU A 467 -23.69 4.86 -4.86
N GLN A 468 -24.26 5.80 -4.11
CA GLN A 468 -24.79 7.04 -4.65
C GLN A 468 -23.69 7.93 -5.25
N ILE A 469 -22.51 8.00 -4.61
CA ILE A 469 -21.34 8.70 -5.16
C ILE A 469 -20.92 8.06 -6.48
N LEU A 470 -20.82 6.72 -6.54
CA LEU A 470 -20.49 6.00 -7.78
C LEU A 470 -21.50 6.27 -8.90
N GLN A 471 -22.79 6.34 -8.59
CA GLN A 471 -23.81 6.71 -9.57
C GLN A 471 -23.63 8.16 -10.06
N THR A 472 -23.29 9.08 -9.16
CA THR A 472 -23.04 10.48 -9.49
C THR A 472 -21.80 10.63 -10.39
N ILE A 473 -20.74 9.85 -10.13
CA ILE A 473 -19.53 9.84 -10.97
C ILE A 473 -19.85 9.30 -12.37
N LYS A 474 -20.66 8.24 -12.50
CA LYS A 474 -21.11 7.75 -13.81
C LYS A 474 -21.92 8.78 -14.58
N GLN A 475 -22.76 9.58 -13.90
CA GLN A 475 -23.47 10.69 -14.54
C GLN A 475 -22.51 11.82 -14.95
N LEU A 476 -21.48 12.07 -14.14
CA LEU A 476 -20.43 13.02 -14.46
C LEU A 476 -19.67 12.61 -15.73
N ASP A 477 -19.30 11.34 -15.88
CA ASP A 477 -18.67 10.82 -17.10
C ASP A 477 -19.50 11.11 -18.36
N GLY A 478 -20.80 10.85 -18.34
CA GLY A 478 -21.68 11.18 -19.46
C GLY A 478 -21.75 12.68 -19.77
N ARG A 479 -21.62 13.54 -18.74
CA ARG A 479 -21.53 15.00 -18.92
C ARG A 479 -20.18 15.42 -19.49
N ILE A 480 -19.08 14.76 -19.10
CA ILE A 480 -17.74 15.00 -19.63
C ILE A 480 -17.70 14.66 -21.13
N GLU A 481 -18.28 13.52 -21.53
CA GLU A 481 -18.40 13.15 -22.95
C GLU A 481 -19.18 14.19 -23.75
N SER A 482 -20.31 14.66 -23.20
CA SER A 482 -21.11 15.73 -23.83
C SER A 482 -20.34 17.04 -23.93
N GLN A 483 -19.57 17.39 -22.90
CA GLN A 483 -18.72 18.58 -22.89
C GLN A 483 -17.61 18.48 -23.94
N ALA A 484 -16.94 17.33 -24.06
CA ALA A 484 -15.92 17.11 -25.08
C ALA A 484 -16.49 17.29 -26.49
N ALA A 485 -17.69 16.74 -26.76
CA ALA A 485 -18.37 16.93 -28.03
C ALA A 485 -18.69 18.42 -28.31
N ASN A 486 -19.20 19.14 -27.31
CA ASN A 486 -19.51 20.57 -27.43
C ASN A 486 -18.26 21.44 -27.66
N VAL A 487 -17.13 21.07 -27.05
CA VAL A 487 -15.83 21.74 -27.24
C VAL A 487 -15.35 21.58 -28.67
N VAL A 488 -15.41 20.36 -29.23
CA VAL A 488 -15.07 20.10 -30.64
C VAL A 488 -15.96 20.91 -31.57
N GLN A 489 -17.28 20.89 -31.36
CA GLN A 489 -18.23 21.66 -32.17
C GLN A 489 -17.97 23.16 -32.08
N SER A 490 -17.69 23.69 -30.89
CA SER A 490 -17.38 25.11 -30.68
C SER A 490 -16.08 25.49 -31.38
N SER A 491 -15.05 24.64 -31.33
CA SER A 491 -13.78 24.86 -32.04
C SER A 491 -14.02 25.01 -33.54
N SER A 492 -14.77 24.08 -34.14
CA SER A 492 -15.09 24.13 -35.58
C SER A 492 -15.85 25.40 -35.97
N ALA A 493 -16.83 25.83 -35.15
CA ALA A 493 -17.60 27.05 -35.42
C ALA A 493 -16.72 28.32 -35.35
N ILE A 494 -15.75 28.35 -34.42
CA ILE A 494 -14.81 29.47 -34.31
C ILE A 494 -13.80 29.46 -35.47
N GLU A 495 -13.31 28.30 -35.89
CA GLU A 495 -12.44 28.18 -37.08
C GLU A 495 -13.15 28.65 -38.35
N GLU A 496 -14.43 28.28 -38.53
CA GLU A 496 -15.27 28.78 -39.63
C GLU A 496 -15.45 30.31 -39.55
N MET A 497 -15.64 30.86 -38.35
CA MET A 497 -15.71 32.31 -38.15
C MET A 497 -14.40 33.00 -38.54
N VAL A 498 -13.23 32.45 -38.19
CA VAL A 498 -11.92 32.99 -38.62
C VAL A 498 -11.79 32.98 -40.14
N ALA A 499 -12.21 31.90 -40.80
CA ALA A 499 -12.22 31.82 -42.26
C ALA A 499 -13.15 32.89 -42.88
N ASN A 500 -14.33 33.10 -42.30
CA ASN A 500 -15.27 34.13 -42.73
C ASN A 500 -14.71 35.55 -42.56
N ILE A 501 -14.05 35.84 -41.43
CA ILE A 501 -13.38 37.12 -41.19
C ILE A 501 -12.28 37.38 -42.22
N SER A 502 -11.48 36.36 -42.54
CA SER A 502 -10.44 36.43 -43.58
C SER A 502 -11.05 36.75 -44.95
N SER A 503 -12.17 36.10 -45.30
CA SER A 503 -12.93 36.34 -46.53
C SER A 503 -13.45 37.79 -46.61
N VAL A 504 -14.08 38.29 -45.54
CA VAL A 504 -14.57 39.67 -45.47
C VAL A 504 -13.43 40.67 -45.58
N THR A 505 -12.30 40.42 -44.93
CA THR A 505 -11.10 41.27 -45.01
C THR A 505 -10.60 41.37 -46.45
N LYS A 506 -10.54 40.25 -47.17
CA LYS A 506 -10.19 40.22 -48.60
C LYS A 506 -11.16 41.01 -49.47
N ILE A 507 -12.47 40.93 -49.18
CA ILE A 507 -13.49 41.72 -49.88
C ILE A 507 -13.29 43.22 -49.63
N LEU A 508 -12.93 43.63 -48.42
CA LEU A 508 -12.66 45.04 -48.09
C LEU A 508 -11.41 45.57 -48.81
N ASP A 509 -10.35 44.77 -48.91
CA ASP A 509 -9.15 45.13 -49.69
C ASP A 509 -9.49 45.32 -51.18
N GLN A 510 -10.31 44.44 -51.75
CA GLN A 510 -10.82 44.60 -53.12
C GLN A 510 -11.69 45.85 -53.26
N SER A 511 -12.55 46.11 -52.27
CA SER A 511 -13.41 47.30 -52.25
C SER A 511 -12.58 48.59 -52.21
N ASP A 512 -11.48 48.64 -51.46
CA ASP A 512 -10.59 49.80 -51.44
C ASP A 512 -9.99 50.09 -52.82
N SER A 513 -9.57 49.05 -53.55
CA SER A 513 -9.10 49.16 -54.94
C SER A 513 -10.18 49.73 -55.86
N THR A 514 -11.40 49.19 -55.80
CA THR A 514 -12.53 49.65 -56.63
C THR A 514 -12.94 51.09 -56.31
N ILE A 515 -12.91 51.48 -55.03
CA ILE A 515 -13.22 52.87 -54.62
C ILE A 515 -12.16 53.83 -55.16
N LYS A 516 -10.88 53.43 -55.16
CA LYS A 516 -9.81 54.23 -55.75
C LYS A 516 -10.00 54.42 -57.25
N GLU A 517 -10.32 53.35 -57.98
CA GLU A 517 -10.64 53.44 -59.42
C GLU A 517 -11.85 54.36 -59.68
N LEU A 518 -12.89 54.29 -58.84
CA LEU A 518 -14.06 55.18 -58.93
C LEU A 518 -13.69 56.64 -58.68
N ALA A 519 -12.83 56.90 -57.69
CA ALA A 519 -12.35 58.25 -57.40
C ALA A 519 -11.55 58.82 -58.58
N ASP A 520 -10.62 58.04 -59.13
CA ASP A 520 -9.80 58.41 -60.29
C ASP A 520 -10.68 58.68 -61.53
N ALA A 521 -11.65 57.80 -61.81
CA ALA A 521 -12.60 57.98 -62.92
C ALA A 521 -13.48 59.23 -62.75
N THR A 522 -13.86 59.55 -61.51
CA THR A 522 -14.67 60.74 -61.18
C THR A 522 -13.86 62.02 -61.39
N VAL A 523 -12.58 62.05 -60.98
CA VAL A 523 -11.67 63.17 -61.24
C VAL A 523 -11.49 63.36 -62.74
N TYR A 524 -11.22 62.28 -63.49
CA TYR A 524 -11.10 62.34 -64.94
C TYR A 524 -12.38 62.87 -65.62
N GLY A 525 -13.56 62.39 -65.18
CA GLY A 525 -14.85 62.87 -65.68
C GLY A 525 -15.08 64.36 -65.43
N LYS A 526 -14.65 64.88 -64.27
CA LYS A 526 -14.69 66.30 -63.94
C LYS A 526 -13.76 67.12 -64.83
N ASP A 527 -12.53 66.67 -65.06
CA ASP A 527 -11.57 67.35 -65.93
C ASP A 527 -12.08 67.42 -67.38
N ALA A 528 -12.66 66.32 -67.88
CA ALA A 528 -13.29 66.27 -69.19
C ALA A 528 -14.48 67.25 -69.33
N LEU A 529 -15.29 67.41 -68.27
CA LEU A 529 -16.35 68.41 -68.24
C LEU A 529 -15.83 69.84 -68.20
N HIS A 530 -14.79 70.13 -67.43
CA HIS A 530 -14.17 71.45 -67.42
C HIS A 530 -13.68 71.85 -68.83
N LEU A 531 -13.05 70.90 -69.54
CA LEU A 531 -12.67 71.10 -70.94
C LEU A 531 -13.89 71.35 -71.83
N SER A 532 -14.94 70.53 -71.71
CA SER A 532 -16.19 70.69 -72.48
C SER A 532 -16.86 72.04 -72.26
N ASN A 533 -16.89 72.52 -71.01
CA ASN A 533 -17.45 73.83 -70.67
C ASN A 533 -16.60 74.97 -71.26
N SER A 534 -15.26 74.84 -71.23
CA SER A 534 -14.37 75.81 -71.89
C SER A 534 -14.58 75.88 -73.40
N VAL A 535 -14.79 74.74 -74.06
CA VAL A 535 -15.10 74.69 -75.50
C VAL A 535 -16.46 75.30 -75.79
N THR A 536 -17.47 74.95 -75.01
CA THR A 536 -18.84 75.48 -75.13
C THR A 536 -18.86 77.00 -74.98
N GLN A 537 -18.09 77.55 -74.05
CA GLN A 537 -17.93 79.00 -73.88
C GLN A 537 -17.31 79.67 -75.12
N LYS A 538 -16.26 79.08 -75.70
CA LYS A 538 -15.67 79.59 -76.95
C LYS A 538 -16.66 79.59 -78.11
N ILE A 539 -17.46 78.52 -78.26
CA ILE A 539 -18.49 78.44 -79.29
C ILE A 539 -19.58 79.50 -79.06
N ALA A 540 -19.95 79.79 -77.79
CA ALA A 540 -20.89 80.84 -77.45
C ALA A 540 -20.39 82.23 -77.89
N GLU A 541 -19.12 82.53 -77.62
CA GLU A 541 -18.45 83.78 -78.02
C GLU A 541 -18.40 83.91 -79.55
N GLU A 542 -17.96 82.87 -80.26
CA GLU A 542 -17.93 82.85 -81.74
C GLU A 542 -19.32 82.99 -82.35
N SER A 543 -20.33 82.33 -81.77
CA SER A 543 -21.73 82.45 -82.22
C SER A 543 -22.26 83.86 -82.05
N GLY A 544 -21.89 84.55 -80.97
CA GLY A 544 -22.21 85.97 -80.74
C GLY A 544 -21.63 86.87 -81.83
N SER A 545 -20.36 86.68 -82.18
CA SER A 545 -19.72 87.42 -83.28
C SER A 545 -20.37 87.13 -84.64
N LEU A 546 -20.84 85.90 -84.89
CA LEU A 546 -21.57 85.56 -86.11
C LEU A 546 -22.96 86.20 -86.18
N ILE A 547 -23.66 86.34 -85.04
CA ILE A 547 -24.94 87.06 -84.98
C ILE A 547 -24.73 88.54 -85.33
N GLU A 548 -23.68 89.15 -84.79
CA GLU A 548 -23.31 90.54 -85.11
C GLU A 548 -22.99 90.69 -86.60
N ALA A 549 -22.15 89.81 -87.15
CA ALA A 549 -21.83 89.79 -88.59
C ALA A 549 -23.09 89.60 -89.46
N SER A 550 -24.00 88.72 -89.06
CA SER A 550 -25.28 88.49 -89.76
C SER A 550 -26.19 89.73 -89.73
N ASN A 551 -26.23 90.46 -88.61
CA ASN A 551 -26.97 91.73 -88.52
C ASN A 551 -26.33 92.81 -89.41
N VAL A 552 -25.00 92.88 -89.47
CA VAL A 552 -24.30 93.78 -90.40
C VAL A 552 -24.64 93.44 -91.86
N ILE A 553 -24.67 92.16 -92.24
CA ILE A 553 -25.09 91.74 -93.59
C ILE A 553 -26.54 92.15 -93.86
N GLN A 554 -27.47 91.96 -92.92
CA GLN A 554 -28.86 92.41 -93.07
C GLN A 554 -28.96 93.94 -93.21
N HIS A 555 -28.17 94.70 -92.46
CA HIS A 555 -28.09 96.17 -92.58
C HIS A 555 -27.54 96.60 -93.95
N ILE A 556 -26.45 95.99 -94.40
CA ILE A 556 -25.88 96.24 -95.74
C ILE A 556 -26.89 95.87 -96.82
N ALA A 557 -27.56 94.73 -96.70
CA ALA A 557 -28.60 94.29 -97.62
C ALA A 557 -29.79 95.28 -97.64
N SER A 558 -30.25 95.77 -96.50
CA SER A 558 -31.32 96.78 -96.43
C SER A 558 -30.90 98.12 -97.05
N GLN A 559 -29.68 98.59 -96.79
CA GLN A 559 -29.15 99.79 -97.43
C GLN A 559 -28.97 99.61 -98.95
N THR A 560 -28.48 98.45 -99.37
CA THR A 560 -28.31 98.10 -100.79
C THR A 560 -29.66 98.02 -101.49
N ASN A 561 -30.69 97.48 -100.83
CA ASN A 561 -32.06 97.44 -101.33
C ASN A 561 -32.64 98.86 -101.53
N LEU A 562 -32.41 99.77 -100.58
CA LEU A 562 -32.83 101.18 -100.69
C LEU A 562 -32.08 101.93 -101.79
N LEU A 563 -30.76 101.72 -101.91
CA LEU A 563 -29.96 102.30 -102.99
C LEU A 563 -30.39 101.77 -104.36
N ALA A 564 -30.65 100.47 -104.47
CA ALA A 564 -31.16 99.83 -105.66
C ALA A 564 -32.58 100.30 -106.02
N MET A 565 -33.44 100.53 -105.01
CA MET A 565 -34.77 101.12 -105.21
C MET A 565 -34.68 102.55 -105.74
N ASN A 566 -33.80 103.39 -105.17
CA ASN A 566 -33.55 104.74 -105.68
C ASN A 566 -32.98 104.71 -107.11
N ALA A 567 -32.07 103.78 -107.40
CA ALA A 567 -31.52 103.59 -108.75
C ALA A 567 -32.56 103.10 -109.75
N ALA A 568 -33.48 102.21 -109.35
CA ALA A 568 -34.59 101.75 -110.18
C ALA A 568 -35.59 102.88 -110.47
N ILE A 569 -35.86 103.76 -109.49
CA ILE A 569 -36.69 104.97 -109.65
C ILE A 569 -36.03 105.94 -110.64
N GLU A 570 -34.74 106.19 -110.50
CA GLU A 570 -33.99 107.10 -111.40
C GLU A 570 -33.89 106.53 -112.83
N ALA A 571 -33.70 105.21 -112.95
CA ALA A 571 -33.73 104.51 -114.23
C ALA A 571 -35.11 104.56 -114.90
N ALA A 572 -36.20 104.57 -114.13
CA ALA A 572 -37.55 104.79 -114.64
C ALA A 572 -37.79 106.25 -115.09
N HIS A 573 -37.17 107.22 -114.41
CA HIS A 573 -37.20 108.65 -114.79
C HIS A 573 -36.43 108.94 -116.09
N ALA A 574 -35.35 108.21 -116.36
CA ALA A 574 -34.52 108.36 -117.56
C ALA A 574 -35.13 107.81 -118.87
N GLY A 575 -36.34 107.21 -118.83
CA GLY A 575 -37.05 106.72 -120.01
C GLY A 575 -36.28 105.65 -120.81
N GLU A 576 -36.34 105.70 -122.15
CA GLU A 576 -35.70 104.71 -123.05
C GLU A 576 -34.17 104.56 -122.81
N ALA A 577 -33.49 105.61 -122.32
CA ALA A 577 -32.05 105.55 -122.03
C ALA A 577 -31.69 104.77 -120.74
N GLY A 578 -32.64 104.57 -119.83
CA GLY A 578 -32.43 103.94 -118.51
C GLY A 578 -32.66 102.41 -118.48
N ARG A 579 -33.09 101.79 -119.58
CA ARG A 579 -33.59 100.40 -119.61
C ARG A 579 -32.56 99.36 -119.12
N GLY A 580 -31.29 99.49 -119.51
CA GLY A 580 -30.22 98.59 -119.05
C GLY A 580 -29.87 98.78 -117.57
N PHE A 581 -29.93 100.02 -117.08
CA PHE A 581 -29.70 100.36 -115.67
C PHE A 581 -30.84 99.86 -114.77
N ALA A 582 -32.09 99.92 -115.23
CA ALA A 582 -33.25 99.41 -114.50
C ALA A 582 -33.14 97.91 -114.23
N VAL A 583 -32.70 97.11 -115.23
CA VAL A 583 -32.50 95.67 -115.06
C VAL A 583 -31.43 95.35 -114.02
N VAL A 584 -30.29 96.06 -114.04
CA VAL A 584 -29.22 95.87 -113.06
C VAL A 584 -29.67 96.31 -111.66
N ALA A 585 -30.41 97.42 -111.55
CA ALA A 585 -30.94 97.89 -110.28
C ALA A 585 -31.96 96.92 -109.67
N ASP A 586 -32.87 96.36 -110.47
CA ASP A 586 -33.82 95.34 -109.98
C ASP A 586 -33.11 94.03 -109.61
N GLU A 587 -32.05 93.64 -110.33
CA GLU A 587 -31.25 92.45 -109.99
C GLU A 587 -30.50 92.66 -108.65
N ILE A 588 -29.89 93.84 -108.44
CA ILE A 588 -29.25 94.19 -107.15
C ILE A 588 -30.29 94.25 -106.03
N ARG A 589 -31.48 94.80 -106.29
CA ARG A 589 -32.60 94.85 -105.31
C ARG A 589 -33.00 93.44 -104.89
N LYS A 590 -33.18 92.54 -105.86
CA LYS A 590 -33.52 91.14 -105.61
C LYS A 590 -32.43 90.40 -104.84
N LEU A 591 -31.15 90.58 -105.20
CA LEU A 591 -30.00 90.07 -104.46
C LEU A 591 -29.94 90.61 -103.02
N ALA A 592 -30.29 91.87 -102.81
CA ALA A 592 -30.34 92.50 -101.51
C ALA A 592 -31.52 91.99 -100.65
N GLU A 593 -32.71 91.81 -101.23
CA GLU A 593 -33.85 91.15 -100.56
C GLU A 593 -33.50 89.71 -100.17
N GLU A 594 -32.90 88.94 -101.08
CA GLU A 594 -32.47 87.56 -100.84
C GLU A 594 -31.37 87.49 -99.76
N SER A 595 -30.39 88.40 -99.79
CA SER A 595 -29.34 88.50 -98.76
C SER A 595 -29.90 88.86 -97.39
N SER A 596 -30.92 89.73 -97.33
CA SER A 596 -31.60 90.09 -96.09
C SER A 596 -32.40 88.90 -95.53
N LEU A 597 -33.14 88.18 -96.37
CA LEU A 597 -33.87 86.97 -96.00
C LEU A 597 -32.93 85.85 -95.52
N GLN A 598 -31.81 85.64 -96.21
CA GLN A 598 -30.80 84.66 -95.82
C GLN A 598 -30.09 85.07 -94.53
N GLY A 599 -29.76 86.35 -94.37
CA GLY A 599 -29.22 86.92 -93.13
C GLY A 599 -30.15 86.70 -91.94
N LYS A 600 -31.45 86.95 -92.11
CA LYS A 600 -32.47 86.68 -91.07
C LYS A 600 -32.57 85.20 -90.72
N SER A 601 -32.44 84.32 -91.70
CA SER A 601 -32.43 82.86 -91.50
C SER A 601 -31.19 82.41 -90.74
N ILE A 602 -30.01 82.96 -91.06
CA ILE A 602 -28.75 82.72 -90.33
C ILE A 602 -28.86 83.23 -88.89
N SER A 603 -29.36 84.45 -88.68
CA SER A 603 -29.55 85.02 -87.35
C SER A 603 -30.51 84.17 -86.49
N SER A 604 -31.59 83.67 -87.08
CA SER A 604 -32.52 82.73 -86.42
C SER A 604 -31.85 81.40 -86.06
N ALA A 605 -31.05 80.83 -86.97
CA ALA A 605 -30.30 79.59 -86.71
C ALA A 605 -29.24 79.77 -85.61
N LEU A 606 -28.51 80.88 -85.62
CA LEU A 606 -27.53 81.21 -84.59
C LEU A 606 -28.18 81.49 -83.24
N LYS A 607 -29.37 82.09 -83.21
CA LYS A 607 -30.14 82.27 -81.98
C LYS A 607 -30.55 80.93 -81.38
N LYS A 608 -31.01 79.98 -82.21
CA LYS A 608 -31.28 78.61 -81.76
C LYS A 608 -30.02 77.92 -81.24
N PHE A 609 -28.88 78.07 -81.95
CA PHE A 609 -27.59 77.55 -81.44
C PHE A 609 -27.20 78.18 -80.10
N SER A 610 -27.40 79.48 -79.91
CA SER A 610 -27.14 80.14 -78.62
C SER A 610 -28.02 79.61 -77.49
N GLU A 611 -29.30 79.31 -77.78
CA GLU A 611 -30.20 78.65 -76.82
C GLU A 611 -29.72 77.24 -76.49
N GLU A 612 -29.33 76.43 -77.49
CA GLU A 612 -28.77 75.08 -77.30
C GLU A 612 -27.46 75.08 -76.49
N ILE A 613 -26.56 76.04 -76.74
CA ILE A 613 -25.31 76.25 -75.99
C ILE A 613 -25.61 76.60 -74.53
N SER A 614 -26.60 77.46 -74.27
CA SER A 614 -27.00 77.80 -72.90
C SER A 614 -27.57 76.59 -72.16
N ILE A 615 -28.34 75.74 -72.85
CA ILE A 615 -28.84 74.48 -72.29
C ILE A 615 -27.68 73.54 -71.98
N LEU A 616 -26.70 73.42 -72.89
CA LEU A 616 -25.51 72.60 -72.71
C LEU A 616 -24.69 73.06 -71.49
N ALA A 617 -24.44 74.35 -71.34
CA ALA A 617 -23.71 74.90 -70.19
C ALA A 617 -24.41 74.61 -68.84
N SER A 618 -25.73 74.77 -68.79
CA SER A 618 -26.54 74.42 -67.61
C SER A 618 -26.50 72.92 -67.30
N SER A 619 -26.56 72.08 -68.34
CA SER A 619 -26.45 70.63 -68.23
C SER A 619 -25.06 70.22 -67.71
N SER A 620 -23.98 70.77 -68.26
CA SER A 620 -22.61 70.51 -67.82
C SER A 620 -22.40 70.85 -66.34
N LYS A 621 -22.95 71.96 -65.86
CA LYS A 621 -22.92 72.32 -64.43
C LYS A 621 -23.64 71.27 -63.57
N THR A 622 -24.79 70.79 -64.03
CA THR A 622 -25.52 69.72 -63.32
C THR A 622 -24.69 68.45 -63.25
N VAL A 623 -24.01 68.05 -64.34
CA VAL A 623 -23.15 66.85 -64.33
C VAL A 623 -21.92 67.05 -63.43
N GLU A 624 -21.33 68.25 -63.38
CA GLU A 624 -20.24 68.59 -62.46
C GLU A 624 -20.68 68.42 -60.99
N GLU A 625 -21.86 68.92 -60.63
CA GLU A 625 -22.45 68.72 -59.29
C GLU A 625 -22.64 67.23 -58.98
N LYS A 626 -23.06 66.41 -59.96
CA LYS A 626 -23.19 64.96 -59.78
C LYS A 626 -21.84 64.26 -59.59
N PHE A 627 -20.79 64.64 -60.31
CA PHE A 627 -19.45 64.08 -60.09
C PHE A 627 -18.90 64.46 -58.70
N ASN A 628 -19.09 65.70 -58.24
CA ASN A 628 -18.70 66.08 -56.88
C ASN A 628 -19.46 65.26 -55.81
N ALA A 629 -20.75 64.95 -56.05
CA ALA A 629 -21.52 64.08 -55.17
C ALA A 629 -21.02 62.62 -55.19
N ILE A 630 -20.68 62.07 -56.36
CA ILE A 630 -20.09 60.72 -56.50
C ILE A 630 -18.75 60.64 -55.76
N PHE A 631 -17.88 61.64 -55.91
CA PHE A 631 -16.61 61.71 -55.20
C PHE A 631 -16.80 61.70 -53.67
N SER A 632 -17.73 62.50 -53.17
CA SER A 632 -18.04 62.56 -51.73
C SER A 632 -18.61 61.23 -51.21
N LEU A 633 -19.45 60.55 -52.01
CA LEU A 633 -19.96 59.22 -51.69
C LEU A 633 -18.84 58.18 -51.67
N ALA A 634 -17.90 58.23 -52.61
CA ALA A 634 -16.76 57.32 -52.66
C ALA A 634 -15.87 57.45 -51.40
N GLU A 635 -15.59 58.68 -50.96
CA GLU A 635 -14.87 58.93 -49.70
C GLU A 635 -15.63 58.42 -48.47
N ASN A 636 -16.96 58.57 -48.42
CA ASN A 636 -17.78 58.01 -47.34
C ASN A 636 -17.73 56.47 -47.31
N VAL A 637 -17.82 55.82 -48.48
CA VAL A 637 -17.70 54.35 -48.58
C VAL A 637 -16.30 53.90 -48.15
N LYS A 638 -15.24 54.65 -48.50
CA LYS A 638 -13.87 54.37 -48.05
C LYS A 638 -13.74 54.43 -46.52
N SER A 639 -14.28 55.48 -45.90
CA SER A 639 -14.29 55.62 -44.45
C SER A 639 -15.05 54.48 -43.76
N MET A 640 -16.17 54.05 -44.34
CA MET A 640 -16.94 52.90 -43.86
C MET A 640 -16.13 51.60 -43.97
N SER A 641 -15.51 51.36 -45.13
CA SER A 641 -14.65 50.18 -45.37
C SER A 641 -13.52 50.08 -44.33
N ASN A 642 -12.84 51.20 -44.04
CA ASN A 642 -11.81 51.26 -43.01
C ASN A 642 -12.33 50.95 -41.60
N SER A 643 -13.55 51.38 -41.29
CA SER A 643 -14.20 51.09 -40.01
C SER A 643 -14.53 49.61 -39.87
N VAL A 644 -15.07 48.99 -40.94
CA VAL A 644 -15.33 47.54 -40.98
C VAL A 644 -14.02 46.76 -40.90
N MET A 645 -12.96 47.18 -41.59
CA MET A 645 -11.64 46.53 -41.52
C MET A 645 -11.08 46.54 -40.10
N THR A 646 -11.20 47.66 -39.39
CA THR A 646 -10.78 47.76 -37.99
C THR A 646 -11.58 46.81 -37.09
N ALA A 647 -12.90 46.72 -37.29
CA ALA A 647 -13.77 45.79 -36.58
C ALA A 647 -13.40 44.32 -36.88
N MET A 648 -13.11 43.98 -38.14
CA MET A 648 -12.71 42.63 -38.55
C MET A 648 -11.37 42.21 -37.91
N ARG A 649 -10.37 43.10 -37.87
CA ARG A 649 -9.09 42.82 -37.17
C ARG A 649 -9.29 42.61 -35.66
N ALA A 650 -10.16 43.40 -35.03
CA ALA A 650 -10.49 43.20 -33.62
C ALA A 650 -11.21 41.86 -33.40
N GLN A 651 -12.11 41.48 -34.31
CA GLN A 651 -12.83 40.21 -34.26
C GLN A 651 -11.91 39.01 -34.50
N GLU A 652 -10.94 39.11 -35.41
CA GLU A 652 -9.90 38.10 -35.64
C GLU A 652 -9.09 37.85 -34.35
N SER A 653 -8.59 38.92 -33.73
CA SER A 653 -7.87 38.82 -32.45
C SER A 653 -8.74 38.21 -31.34
N GLY A 654 -10.02 38.62 -31.27
CA GLY A 654 -10.98 38.05 -30.33
C GLY A 654 -11.22 36.55 -30.58
N SER A 655 -11.35 36.14 -31.84
CA SER A 655 -11.57 34.75 -32.24
C SER A 655 -10.39 33.85 -31.87
N HIS A 656 -9.16 34.32 -32.05
CA HIS A 656 -7.96 33.59 -31.61
C HIS A 656 -7.90 33.43 -30.08
N LYS A 657 -8.29 34.44 -29.30
CA LYS A 657 -8.37 34.32 -27.84
C LYS A 657 -9.44 33.31 -27.43
N VAL A 658 -10.59 33.30 -28.09
CA VAL A 658 -11.65 32.30 -27.85
C VAL A 658 -11.14 30.90 -28.19
N LEU A 659 -10.43 30.73 -29.30
CA LEU A 659 -9.86 29.43 -29.70
C LEU A 659 -8.84 28.92 -28.67
N SER A 660 -7.98 29.80 -28.14
CA SER A 660 -7.08 29.47 -27.03
C SER A 660 -7.85 29.04 -25.77
N ALA A 661 -8.91 29.77 -25.41
CA ALA A 661 -9.74 29.41 -24.25
C ALA A 661 -10.47 28.08 -24.44
N ILE A 662 -10.91 27.75 -25.66
CA ILE A 662 -11.49 26.44 -26.00
C ILE A 662 -10.44 25.33 -25.84
N HIS A 663 -9.20 25.56 -26.27
CA HIS A 663 -8.11 24.62 -26.06
C HIS A 663 -7.84 24.38 -24.56
N ASP A 664 -7.86 25.43 -23.74
CA ASP A 664 -7.74 25.30 -22.28
C ASP A 664 -8.92 24.52 -21.68
N ILE A 665 -10.15 24.76 -22.14
CA ILE A 665 -11.33 23.98 -21.74
C ILE A 665 -11.17 22.52 -22.13
N ASN A 666 -10.61 22.21 -23.30
CA ASN A 666 -10.35 20.85 -23.74
C ASN A 666 -9.37 20.15 -22.78
N ASN A 667 -8.27 20.81 -22.42
CA ASN A 667 -7.31 20.26 -21.45
C ASN A 667 -7.97 20.01 -20.09
N ILE A 668 -8.75 20.97 -19.58
CA ILE A 668 -9.51 20.81 -18.33
C ILE A 668 -10.49 19.63 -18.44
N THR A 669 -11.14 19.46 -19.59
CA THR A 669 -12.09 18.35 -19.82
C THR A 669 -11.38 17.00 -19.73
N VAL A 670 -10.16 16.88 -20.27
CA VAL A 670 -9.31 15.67 -20.17
C VAL A 670 -8.85 15.44 -18.72
N ASP A 671 -8.47 16.48 -18.00
CA ASP A 671 -8.07 16.38 -16.59
C ASP A 671 -9.24 15.92 -15.72
N VAL A 672 -10.43 16.48 -15.93
CA VAL A 672 -11.66 16.09 -15.23
C VAL A 672 -12.06 14.66 -15.59
N GLN A 673 -11.87 14.22 -16.83
CA GLN A 673 -12.07 12.82 -17.24
C GLN A 673 -11.15 11.87 -16.48
N THR A 674 -9.87 12.23 -16.38
CA THR A 674 -8.86 11.44 -15.64
C THR A 674 -9.23 11.37 -14.16
N GLY A 675 -9.55 12.51 -13.55
CA GLY A 675 -9.98 12.58 -12.14
C GLY A 675 -11.26 11.79 -11.87
N SER A 676 -12.23 11.82 -12.79
CA SER A 676 -13.45 11.00 -12.69
C SER A 676 -13.14 9.50 -12.69
N GLY A 677 -12.22 9.06 -13.55
CA GLY A 677 -11.73 7.67 -13.58
C GLY A 677 -11.05 7.24 -12.29
N GLU A 678 -10.23 8.10 -11.69
CA GLU A 678 -9.62 7.85 -10.38
C GLU A 678 -10.67 7.78 -9.26
N MET A 679 -11.66 8.68 -9.26
CA MET A 679 -12.77 8.68 -8.31
C MET A 679 -13.62 7.42 -8.40
N LEU A 680 -13.89 6.92 -9.62
CA LEU A 680 -14.59 5.67 -9.87
C LEU A 680 -13.86 4.49 -9.20
N LYS A 681 -12.55 4.39 -9.42
CA LYS A 681 -11.72 3.35 -8.81
C LYS A 681 -11.68 3.46 -7.29
N ALA A 682 -11.50 4.67 -6.76
CA ALA A 682 -11.52 4.91 -5.32
C ALA A 682 -12.87 4.54 -4.69
N GLY A 683 -13.98 4.83 -5.38
CA GLY A 683 -15.32 4.42 -4.96
C GLY A 683 -15.52 2.90 -4.96
N GLU A 684 -15.02 2.20 -5.99
CA GLU A 684 -15.05 0.72 -6.03
C GLU A 684 -14.25 0.08 -4.88
N ASP A 685 -13.10 0.65 -4.55
CA ASP A 685 -12.28 0.18 -3.43
C ASP A 685 -12.95 0.51 -2.08
N ALA A 686 -13.64 1.64 -1.96
CA ALA A 686 -14.44 1.96 -0.78
C ALA A 686 -15.58 0.94 -0.57
N VAL A 687 -16.28 0.51 -1.62
CA VAL A 687 -17.30 -0.56 -1.52
C VAL A 687 -16.69 -1.86 -1.01
N LYS A 688 -15.50 -2.26 -1.49
CA LYS A 688 -14.82 -3.46 -1.01
C LYS A 688 -14.49 -3.36 0.48
N GLU A 689 -14.03 -2.19 0.94
CA GLU A 689 -13.71 -1.99 2.35
C GLU A 689 -14.96 -1.97 3.23
N MET A 690 -16.08 -1.42 2.75
CA MET A 690 -17.37 -1.49 3.45
C MET A 690 -17.86 -2.93 3.60
N ASN A 691 -17.77 -3.75 2.55
CA ASN A 691 -18.08 -5.18 2.63
C ASN A 691 -17.18 -5.92 3.62
N ARG A 692 -15.90 -5.51 3.72
CA ARG A 692 -14.96 -6.05 4.71
C ARG A 692 -15.35 -5.68 6.13
N LEU A 693 -15.78 -4.43 6.36
CA LEU A 693 -16.28 -3.94 7.65
C LEU A 693 -17.56 -4.64 8.07
N GLU A 694 -18.48 -4.91 7.13
CA GLU A 694 -19.68 -5.71 7.39
C GLU A 694 -19.31 -7.12 7.86
N GLY A 695 -18.38 -7.79 7.16
CA GLY A 695 -17.86 -9.10 7.55
C GLY A 695 -17.20 -9.11 8.92
N LEU A 696 -16.43 -8.07 9.26
CA LEU A 696 -15.83 -7.91 10.60
C LEU A 696 -16.91 -7.71 11.69
N THR A 697 -17.95 -6.95 11.39
CA THR A 697 -19.07 -6.71 12.32
C THR A 697 -19.82 -8.02 12.59
N GLN A 698 -20.00 -8.86 11.57
CA GLN A 698 -20.55 -10.21 11.72
C GLN A 698 -19.70 -11.08 12.66
N ILE A 699 -18.37 -11.05 12.50
CA ILE A 699 -17.44 -11.79 13.37
C ILE A 699 -17.53 -11.31 14.81
N ILE A 700 -17.58 -9.99 15.04
CA ILE A 700 -17.75 -9.40 16.38
C ILE A 700 -19.04 -9.90 17.03
N ASN A 701 -20.15 -9.93 16.29
CA ASN A 701 -21.43 -10.46 16.78
C ASN A 701 -21.32 -11.94 17.20
N ASN A 702 -20.63 -12.76 16.42
CA ASN A 702 -20.40 -14.16 16.78
C ASN A 702 -19.54 -14.27 18.05
N SER A 703 -18.47 -13.48 18.17
CA SER A 703 -17.63 -13.44 19.37
C SER A 703 -18.40 -12.96 20.61
N ILE A 704 -19.31 -12.00 20.48
CA ILE A 704 -20.22 -11.58 21.56
C ILE A 704 -21.07 -12.75 22.05
N GLN A 705 -21.62 -13.57 21.14
CA GLN A 705 -22.41 -14.74 21.51
C GLN A 705 -21.57 -15.77 22.27
N GLU A 706 -20.35 -16.07 21.80
CA GLU A 706 -19.43 -16.98 22.49
C GLU A 706 -19.01 -16.45 23.86
N MET A 707 -18.67 -15.16 23.97
CA MET A 707 -18.34 -14.52 25.26
C MET A 707 -19.53 -14.54 26.23
N SER A 708 -20.74 -14.31 25.73
CA SER A 708 -21.96 -14.39 26.55
C SER A 708 -22.21 -15.81 27.05
N ALA A 709 -21.96 -16.83 26.23
CA ALA A 709 -22.05 -18.23 26.66
C ALA A 709 -20.98 -18.56 27.71
N GLY A 710 -19.73 -18.14 27.48
CA GLY A 710 -18.61 -18.34 28.41
C GLY A 710 -18.83 -17.66 29.76
N THR A 711 -19.32 -16.42 29.77
CA THR A 711 -19.65 -15.71 31.03
C THR A 711 -20.79 -16.37 31.79
N ASN A 712 -21.83 -16.86 31.12
CA ASN A 712 -22.90 -17.65 31.76
C ASN A 712 -22.36 -18.95 32.39
N GLN A 713 -21.43 -19.62 31.72
CA GLN A 713 -20.79 -20.82 32.25
C GLN A 713 -19.97 -20.51 33.51
N ILE A 714 -19.16 -19.43 33.49
CA ILE A 714 -18.38 -19.00 34.66
C ILE A 714 -19.29 -18.59 35.81
N GLN A 715 -20.39 -17.87 35.53
CA GLN A 715 -21.41 -17.51 36.52
C GLN A 715 -21.99 -18.76 37.20
N THR A 716 -22.28 -19.80 36.42
CA THR A 716 -22.76 -21.09 36.92
C THR A 716 -21.72 -21.77 37.81
N SER A 717 -20.46 -21.85 37.36
CA SER A 717 -19.36 -22.41 38.16
C SER A 717 -19.13 -21.63 39.46
N CYS A 718 -19.25 -20.30 39.46
CA CYS A 718 -19.18 -19.51 40.69
C CYS A 718 -20.30 -19.88 41.68
N SER A 719 -21.52 -20.13 41.18
CA SER A 719 -22.65 -20.59 42.00
C SER A 719 -22.38 -21.98 42.60
N GLU A 720 -21.84 -22.90 41.81
CA GLU A 720 -21.46 -24.25 42.27
C GLU A 720 -20.35 -24.19 43.33
N VAL A 721 -19.28 -23.42 43.09
CA VAL A 721 -18.19 -23.25 44.05
C VAL A 721 -18.69 -22.58 45.34
N LYS A 722 -19.64 -21.63 45.25
CA LYS A 722 -20.30 -21.05 46.42
C LYS A 722 -21.05 -22.12 47.23
N GLY A 723 -21.80 -23.01 46.56
CA GLY A 723 -22.49 -24.14 47.21
C GLY A 723 -21.52 -25.13 47.85
N ILE A 724 -20.42 -25.48 47.18
CA ILE A 724 -19.35 -26.33 47.72
C ILE A 724 -18.69 -25.67 48.93
N SER A 725 -18.41 -24.36 48.86
CA SER A 725 -17.82 -23.59 49.96
C SER A 725 -18.72 -23.58 51.20
N GLN A 726 -20.04 -23.41 51.03
CA GLN A 726 -21.01 -23.51 52.13
C GLN A 726 -21.06 -24.91 52.74
N LYS A 727 -21.09 -25.96 51.90
CA LYS A 727 -21.05 -27.34 52.37
C LYS A 727 -19.74 -27.66 53.11
N ASN A 728 -18.62 -27.14 52.60
CA ASN A 728 -17.32 -27.28 53.25
C ASN A 728 -17.29 -26.59 54.62
N LYS A 729 -17.89 -25.39 54.73
CA LYS A 729 -18.07 -24.70 56.02
C LYS A 729 -18.85 -25.55 57.01
N MET A 730 -19.98 -26.14 56.60
CA MET A 730 -20.76 -27.05 57.46
C MET A 730 -19.97 -28.30 57.88
N ASN A 731 -19.17 -28.88 56.98
CA ASN A 731 -18.32 -30.02 57.29
C ASN A 731 -17.21 -29.66 58.29
N ILE A 732 -16.62 -28.46 58.16
CA ILE A 732 -15.62 -27.92 59.08
C ILE A 732 -16.26 -27.69 60.46
N GLU A 733 -17.47 -27.13 60.53
CA GLU A 733 -18.22 -26.95 61.78
C GLU A 733 -18.58 -28.30 62.43
N ALA A 734 -19.02 -29.29 61.65
CA ALA A 734 -19.30 -30.64 62.14
C ALA A 734 -18.02 -31.34 62.64
N LEU A 735 -16.90 -31.18 61.93
CA LEU A 735 -15.60 -31.70 62.36
C LEU A 735 -15.11 -31.01 63.65
N ALA A 736 -15.26 -29.69 63.74
CA ALA A 736 -14.97 -28.93 64.96
C ALA A 736 -15.81 -29.43 66.15
N GLN A 737 -17.08 -29.75 65.91
CA GLN A 737 -17.99 -30.28 66.92
C GLN A 737 -17.60 -31.70 67.36
N GLU A 738 -17.21 -32.58 66.43
CA GLU A 738 -16.70 -33.93 66.76
C GLU A 738 -15.38 -33.89 67.52
N VAL A 739 -14.46 -33.02 67.10
CA VAL A 739 -13.21 -32.77 67.80
C VAL A 739 -13.47 -32.24 69.22
N GLY A 740 -14.51 -31.41 69.39
CA GLY A 740 -14.95 -30.88 70.68
C GLY A 740 -15.59 -31.89 71.63
N LYS A 741 -15.95 -33.11 71.16
CA LYS A 741 -16.47 -34.19 72.04
C LYS A 741 -15.37 -34.89 72.82
N PHE A 742 -14.11 -34.80 72.37
CA PHE A 742 -12.98 -35.38 73.08
C PHE A 742 -12.62 -34.49 74.27
N LYS A 743 -12.52 -35.12 75.45
CA LYS A 743 -11.98 -34.48 76.64
C LYS A 743 -10.47 -34.69 76.66
N ILE A 744 -9.72 -33.65 76.33
CA ILE A 744 -8.26 -33.69 76.04
C ILE A 744 -7.44 -33.08 77.16
#